data_AF-A0A821YU67-F1
#
_entry.id   AF-A0A821YU67-F1
#
_cell.length_a   1.000
_cell.length_b   1.000
_cell.length_c   1.000
_cell.angle_alpha   90.00
_cell.angle_beta   90.00
_cell.angle_gamma   90.00
#
_symmetry.space_group_name_H-M   'P 1'
#
loop_
_entity.id
_entity.type
_entity.pdbx_description
1 polymer ?
#
loop_
_entity_poly.entity_id
_entity_poly.type
_entity_poly.pdbx_seq_one_letter_code
_entity_poly.pdbx_strand_id
1 'polypeptide(L)'
;CRPIRALTEGKGFDRRDHVLACFGGAGGQHACAIARALGMKTVFISRFAGVLSALGLALADVVHEMQEPSGKVINSDNWSNILDRLNYLSKYGTDELVKQEYDRKSIIVEKYLNLRYEGTDCALMCTSNGDLAESFIDIFVKKYKEQFGFILPDRPIIVDDIRIRALAKSAMSIDRKIDVRSKDKPLKELKKVKCYFEQGFVDTPVYLIEELYAHDDISGPAIIIDPSCTIVVEPNCEAKITDCGDIRIAIQHIKEDTNSTELDLIRLSIFQNRFMSIAEQCGRVLQLTAISTNIKERLDFSCAMFGDDGGLVANAPHIPVHLGAMQDAVQYQMRAIGKDLRDGDVILSNHPSAGGSHLPDLTVITPVFHESDKTKPVFFVASRGHHADIGGLTPGSMPPNSTSLFQEGAQFLSFKIVEQGQFKEKELIEKLNEPGKQENCSATRTLMHNIADLKAQIAANLKGVKLVQELIDIYSLKVVQAYMRYIQDNAETAVKDLLKSVLHSFSEKEHKHQDNIKLHAVDYMDDGSKICLCIDIDGQHSKAKFDFTGTSEQVWYNWNAPRSITNSAIIYCLRAMIAHEIPLNNGCMRPIEVILPPGSLLNPHKDAAVVGGNVLTSQRLVDVILHAFGACAASQGCMNNITWGDNKATSYYETVAGGAGAGPNWHGRSGVHTHMTNTRITDPEILEKRFPVVLQKFCLRPFSGGQGKYRGGDGVDRRILFRRTMTLSMLTDRRVHHPYGLCGGENGQCGKNLLKRVDGRLINLGGKCSVPMEPGDTFILLTPGGGGFGKVNDEEDKNSEQTEFQSFIERGSLFDYKLTQEGV
;
A
#
# COMPACT_ATOMS: atom_id res chain seq x y z
N CYS A 1 -5.44 17.03 11.24
CA CYS A 1 -4.48 16.31 12.13
C CYS A 1 -4.16 14.87 11.65
N ARG A 2 -4.13 14.60 10.34
CA ARG A 2 -3.89 13.26 9.77
C ARG A 2 -2.54 12.63 10.18
N PRO A 3 -1.41 13.37 10.22
CA PRO A 3 -0.12 12.80 10.61
C PRO A 3 -0.09 12.27 12.05
N ILE A 4 -0.71 13.00 13.00
CA ILE A 4 -0.78 12.58 14.41
C ILE A 4 -1.60 11.29 14.53
N ARG A 5 -2.76 11.22 13.86
CA ARG A 5 -3.59 9.99 13.85
C ARG A 5 -2.83 8.80 13.28
N ALA A 6 -2.20 8.97 12.11
CA ALA A 6 -1.46 7.90 11.44
C ALA A 6 -0.30 7.36 12.30
N LEU A 7 0.42 8.23 12.99
CA LEU A 7 1.53 7.82 13.87
C LEU A 7 1.06 7.13 15.15
N THR A 8 0.02 7.64 15.82
CA THR A 8 -0.47 7.08 17.09
C THR A 8 -1.24 5.78 16.88
N GLU A 9 -2.21 5.80 15.96
CA GLU A 9 -3.04 4.62 15.65
C GLU A 9 -2.23 3.55 14.91
N GLY A 10 -1.29 3.95 14.04
CA GLY A 10 -0.37 3.03 13.36
C GLY A 10 0.58 2.27 14.31
N LYS A 11 0.78 2.79 15.54
CA LYS A 11 1.48 2.10 16.63
C LYS A 11 0.55 1.30 17.55
N GLY A 12 -0.75 1.27 17.26
CA GLY A 12 -1.75 0.50 18.01
C GLY A 12 -2.31 1.19 19.25
N PHE A 13 -2.08 2.49 19.43
CA PHE A 13 -2.53 3.23 20.61
C PHE A 13 -3.82 4.03 20.35
N ASP A 14 -4.72 4.07 21.34
CA ASP A 14 -5.86 4.98 21.31
C ASP A 14 -5.40 6.42 21.61
N ARG A 15 -5.57 7.28 20.62
CA ARG A 15 -5.25 8.71 20.71
C ARG A 15 -6.01 9.44 21.83
N ARG A 16 -7.19 8.97 22.23
CA ARG A 16 -8.01 9.58 23.29
C ARG A 16 -7.36 9.51 24.67
N ASP A 17 -6.49 8.51 24.86
CA ASP A 17 -5.76 8.29 26.10
C ASP A 17 -4.48 9.14 26.22
N HIS A 18 -4.14 9.89 25.17
CA HIS A 18 -2.91 10.68 25.10
C HIS A 18 -3.14 12.15 25.51
N VAL A 19 -2.06 12.79 25.94
CA VAL A 19 -1.98 14.24 26.17
C VAL A 19 -1.33 14.89 24.96
N LEU A 20 -1.95 15.94 24.41
CA LEU A 20 -1.36 16.70 23.31
C LEU A 20 -0.31 17.69 23.86
N ALA A 21 0.97 17.36 23.71
CA ALA A 21 2.05 18.30 23.98
C ALA A 21 2.22 19.27 22.80
N CYS A 22 2.06 20.58 23.04
CA CYS A 22 2.17 21.60 22.00
C CYS A 22 3.38 22.51 22.24
N PHE A 23 4.07 22.89 21.16
CA PHE A 23 5.26 23.75 21.19
C PHE A 23 5.39 24.59 19.91
N GLY A 24 6.31 25.55 19.91
CA GLY A 24 6.53 26.51 18.81
C GLY A 24 5.56 27.70 18.85
N GLY A 25 5.88 28.76 18.09
CA GLY A 25 5.19 30.06 18.19
C GLY A 25 3.68 30.01 17.90
N ALA A 26 3.25 29.15 16.96
CA ALA A 26 1.85 28.98 16.58
C ALA A 26 1.15 27.77 17.25
N GLY A 27 1.90 26.91 17.95
CA GLY A 27 1.35 25.65 18.49
C GLY A 27 0.21 25.89 19.48
N GLY A 28 0.38 26.84 20.40
CA GLY A 28 -0.63 27.22 21.40
C GLY A 28 -1.90 27.84 20.81
N GLN A 29 -1.87 28.34 19.58
CA GLN A 29 -3.02 28.95 18.91
C GLN A 29 -4.02 27.91 18.40
N HIS A 30 -3.52 26.73 18.02
CA HIS A 30 -4.33 25.65 17.43
C HIS A 30 -4.53 24.45 18.36
N ALA A 31 -3.92 24.47 19.55
CA ALA A 31 -3.85 23.31 20.43
C ALA A 31 -5.23 22.77 20.85
N CYS A 32 -6.16 23.65 21.23
CA CYS A 32 -7.51 23.27 21.65
C CYS A 32 -8.30 22.62 20.50
N ALA A 33 -8.38 23.27 19.34
CA ALA A 33 -9.02 22.71 18.15
C ALA A 33 -8.41 21.37 17.71
N ILE A 34 -7.08 21.24 17.69
CA ILE A 34 -6.39 19.99 17.33
C ILE A 34 -6.72 18.89 18.33
N ALA A 35 -6.63 19.15 19.63
CA ALA A 35 -6.97 18.17 20.66
C ALA A 35 -8.44 17.73 20.58
N ARG A 36 -9.37 18.68 20.35
CA ARG A 36 -10.79 18.40 20.17
C ARG A 36 -11.03 17.50 18.95
N ALA A 37 -10.47 17.86 17.79
CA ALA A 37 -10.53 17.04 16.58
C ALA A 37 -9.84 15.66 16.75
N LEU A 38 -8.90 15.56 17.68
CA LEU A 38 -8.23 14.32 18.03
C LEU A 38 -8.99 13.47 19.06
N GLY A 39 -10.02 14.00 19.72
CA GLY A 39 -10.72 13.33 20.82
C GLY A 39 -9.91 13.29 22.12
N MET A 40 -8.82 14.05 22.20
CA MET A 40 -7.97 14.14 23.39
C MET A 40 -8.66 15.00 24.46
N LYS A 41 -8.42 14.68 25.72
CA LYS A 41 -9.03 15.40 26.86
C LYS A 41 -8.13 16.49 27.43
N THR A 42 -6.83 16.44 27.13
CA THR A 42 -5.83 17.32 27.75
C THR A 42 -4.82 17.79 26.72
N VAL A 43 -4.58 19.09 26.72
CA VAL A 43 -3.42 19.73 26.10
C VAL A 43 -2.42 20.08 27.20
N PHE A 44 -1.14 19.91 26.92
CA PHE A 44 -0.06 20.35 27.79
C PHE A 44 0.88 21.28 27.02
N ILE A 45 1.13 22.46 27.56
CA ILE A 45 2.05 23.46 26.99
C ILE A 45 3.09 23.76 28.06
N SER A 46 4.36 23.48 27.75
CA SER A 46 5.43 23.80 28.69
C SER A 46 5.62 25.31 28.80
N ARG A 47 6.04 25.80 29.97
CA ARG A 47 6.49 27.20 30.14
C ARG A 47 7.65 27.59 29.21
N PHE A 48 8.33 26.60 28.64
CA PHE A 48 9.41 26.78 27.68
C PHE A 48 9.00 26.45 26.24
N ALA A 49 7.70 26.47 25.90
CA ALA A 49 7.18 26.03 24.62
C ALA A 49 7.86 26.66 23.38
N GLY A 50 8.31 27.93 23.46
CA GLY A 50 9.03 28.58 22.37
C GLY A 50 10.51 28.19 22.23
N VAL A 51 11.12 27.60 23.27
CA VAL A 51 12.52 27.14 23.30
C VAL A 51 12.65 25.66 23.66
N LEU A 52 11.57 24.89 23.48
CA LEU A 52 11.47 23.52 23.95
C LEU A 52 12.54 22.60 23.33
N SER A 53 12.97 22.87 22.10
CA SER A 53 14.07 22.14 21.46
C SER A 53 15.42 22.35 22.16
N ALA A 54 15.73 23.58 22.61
CA ALA A 54 16.94 23.86 23.36
C ALA A 54 16.90 23.21 24.75
N LEU A 55 15.73 23.22 25.39
CA LEU A 55 15.51 22.51 26.64
C LEU A 55 15.68 21.00 26.48
N GLY A 56 15.12 20.43 25.42
CA GLY A 56 15.26 19.02 25.08
C GLY A 56 16.72 18.62 24.85
N LEU A 57 17.50 19.47 24.15
CA LEU A 57 18.95 19.27 23.97
C LEU A 57 19.72 19.31 25.30
N ALA A 58 19.36 20.21 26.20
CA ALA A 58 20.03 20.32 27.51
C ALA A 58 19.66 19.18 28.48
N LEU A 59 18.45 18.63 28.35
CA LEU A 59 17.97 17.49 29.14
C LEU A 59 18.33 16.13 28.56
N ALA A 60 18.61 16.04 27.27
CA ALA A 60 18.87 14.78 26.62
C ALA A 60 20.08 14.10 27.28
N ASP A 61 19.90 12.83 27.61
CA ASP A 61 21.01 11.98 28.01
C ASP A 61 22.00 11.87 26.85
N VAL A 62 23.30 11.79 27.17
CA VAL A 62 24.32 11.53 26.15
C VAL A 62 24.30 10.05 25.85
N VAL A 63 24.07 9.72 24.58
CA VAL A 63 23.87 8.35 24.12
C VAL A 63 25.01 7.93 23.20
N HIS A 64 25.60 6.77 23.47
CA HIS A 64 26.47 6.05 22.55
C HIS A 64 25.79 4.75 22.12
N GLU A 65 25.47 4.64 20.83
CA GLU A 65 24.85 3.44 20.25
C GLU A 65 25.85 2.67 19.40
N MET A 66 25.79 1.35 19.50
CA MET A 66 26.55 0.46 18.63
C MET A 66 25.66 -0.68 18.16
N GLN A 67 25.93 -1.13 16.95
CA GLN A 67 25.20 -2.22 16.33
C GLN A 67 26.16 -3.09 15.51
N GLU A 68 25.97 -4.39 15.57
CA GLU A 68 26.66 -5.35 14.72
C GLU A 68 25.69 -6.38 14.13
N PRO A 69 25.82 -6.73 12.84
CA PRO A 69 24.97 -7.74 12.23
C PRO A 69 25.19 -9.12 12.83
N SER A 70 24.15 -9.92 12.84
CA SER A 70 24.17 -11.32 13.20
C SER A 70 23.35 -12.14 12.19
N GLY A 71 23.45 -13.45 12.28
CA GLY A 71 22.65 -14.36 11.45
C GLY A 71 22.50 -15.71 12.15
N LYS A 72 22.61 -15.69 13.48
CA LYS A 72 22.65 -16.89 14.32
C LYS A 72 21.26 -17.16 14.90
N VAL A 73 20.92 -18.44 14.98
CA VAL A 73 19.72 -18.90 15.69
C VAL A 73 19.96 -18.71 17.18
N ILE A 74 18.99 -18.13 17.89
CA ILE A 74 19.04 -18.02 19.36
C ILE A 74 18.72 -19.39 19.98
N ASN A 75 19.76 -20.08 20.46
CA ASN A 75 19.70 -21.38 21.11
C ASN A 75 20.89 -21.55 22.06
N SER A 76 20.94 -22.65 22.81
CA SER A 76 22.02 -22.95 23.75
C SER A 76 23.42 -22.89 23.13
N ASP A 77 23.56 -23.33 21.88
CA ASP A 77 24.85 -23.48 21.21
C ASP A 77 25.44 -22.15 20.76
N ASN A 78 24.58 -21.19 20.38
CA ASN A 78 25.00 -19.87 19.90
C ASN A 78 24.91 -18.77 20.99
N TRP A 79 24.22 -19.02 22.11
CA TRP A 79 23.95 -17.97 23.10
C TRP A 79 25.21 -17.38 23.72
N SER A 80 26.21 -18.22 24.04
CA SER A 80 27.49 -17.75 24.59
C SER A 80 28.15 -16.71 23.67
N ASN A 81 28.19 -16.99 22.37
CA ASN A 81 28.73 -16.06 21.38
C ASN A 81 27.93 -14.75 21.28
N ILE A 82 26.59 -14.82 21.31
CA ILE A 82 25.72 -13.63 21.28
C ILE A 82 25.93 -12.78 22.54
N LEU A 83 26.00 -13.44 23.71
CA LEU A 83 26.21 -12.79 25.00
C LEU A 83 27.60 -12.13 25.09
N ASP A 84 28.64 -12.80 24.60
CA ASP A 84 30.00 -12.25 24.54
C ASP A 84 30.05 -10.97 23.70
N ARG A 85 29.36 -10.96 22.55
CA ARG A 85 29.25 -9.78 21.69
C ARG A 85 28.46 -8.66 22.37
N LEU A 86 27.34 -8.97 23.02
CA LEU A 86 26.59 -8.00 23.83
C LEU A 86 27.47 -7.38 24.92
N ASN A 87 28.24 -8.19 25.63
CA ASN A 87 29.11 -7.73 26.71
C ASN A 87 30.30 -6.91 26.18
N TYR A 88 30.89 -7.30 25.05
CA TYR A 88 31.92 -6.54 24.38
C TYR A 88 31.43 -5.15 23.97
N LEU A 89 30.30 -5.07 23.26
CA LEU A 89 29.68 -3.80 22.85
C LEU A 89 29.27 -2.95 24.06
N SER A 90 28.73 -3.58 25.12
CA SER A 90 28.37 -2.89 26.36
C SER A 90 29.58 -2.23 27.01
N LYS A 91 30.71 -2.95 27.08
CA LYS A 91 31.96 -2.43 27.63
C LYS A 91 32.49 -1.28 26.78
N TYR A 92 32.52 -1.46 25.46
CA TYR A 92 32.99 -0.42 24.53
C TYR A 92 32.16 0.86 24.66
N GLY A 93 30.83 0.77 24.58
CA GLY A 93 29.96 1.94 24.71
C GLY A 93 30.09 2.65 26.06
N THR A 94 30.34 1.90 27.14
CA THR A 94 30.64 2.48 28.45
C THR A 94 31.99 3.20 28.43
N ASP A 95 33.04 2.57 27.89
CA ASP A 95 34.39 3.13 27.87
C ASP A 95 34.45 4.41 27.01
N GLU A 96 33.67 4.52 25.93
CA GLU A 96 33.54 5.74 25.12
C GLU A 96 32.91 6.91 25.89
N LEU A 97 31.87 6.66 26.69
CA LEU A 97 31.28 7.69 27.54
C LEU A 97 32.22 8.09 28.69
N VAL A 98 32.97 7.14 29.25
CA VAL A 98 34.00 7.44 30.26
C VAL A 98 35.13 8.31 29.68
N LYS A 99 35.53 8.11 28.42
CA LYS A 99 36.50 8.99 27.73
C LYS A 99 36.00 10.43 27.58
N GLN A 100 34.68 10.63 27.58
CA GLN A 100 34.04 11.95 27.59
C GLN A 100 33.80 12.47 29.03
N GLU A 101 34.50 11.91 30.02
CA GLU A 101 34.51 12.33 31.42
C GLU A 101 33.19 12.07 32.20
N TYR A 102 32.33 11.18 31.71
CA TYR A 102 31.15 10.72 32.45
C TYR A 102 31.52 9.64 33.50
N ASP A 103 30.91 9.70 34.69
CA ASP A 103 31.13 8.69 35.73
C ASP A 103 30.57 7.33 35.30
N ARG A 104 31.41 6.29 35.34
CA ARG A 104 31.05 4.90 35.03
C ARG A 104 29.83 4.41 35.80
N LYS A 105 29.63 4.86 37.05
CA LYS A 105 28.47 4.46 37.87
C LYS A 105 27.15 5.13 37.44
N SER A 106 27.23 6.21 36.68
CA SER A 106 26.07 6.94 36.16
C SER A 106 25.61 6.45 34.77
N ILE A 107 26.42 5.59 34.13
CA ILE A 107 26.14 5.05 32.80
C ILE A 107 25.23 3.83 32.90
N ILE A 108 24.14 3.86 32.14
CA ILE A 108 23.19 2.74 32.01
C ILE A 108 23.37 2.16 30.61
N VAL A 109 23.49 0.83 30.51
CA VAL A 109 23.56 0.14 29.21
C VAL A 109 22.29 -0.65 28.99
N GLU A 110 21.59 -0.35 27.90
CA GLU A 110 20.45 -1.10 27.42
C GLU A 110 20.90 -2.05 26.30
N LYS A 111 20.56 -3.34 26.46
CA LYS A 111 20.90 -4.40 25.50
C LYS A 111 19.70 -4.70 24.61
N TYR A 112 19.92 -4.78 23.31
CA TYR A 112 18.89 -5.02 22.31
C TYR A 112 19.30 -6.16 21.39
N LEU A 113 18.35 -7.07 21.14
CA LEU A 113 18.45 -8.04 20.05
C LEU A 113 17.31 -7.78 19.06
N ASN A 114 17.66 -7.63 17.79
CA ASN A 114 16.69 -7.61 16.71
C ASN A 114 16.40 -9.05 16.31
N LEU A 115 15.22 -9.54 16.72
CA LEU A 115 14.84 -10.95 16.59
C LEU A 115 13.78 -11.14 15.52
N ARG A 116 13.88 -12.23 14.76
CA ARG A 116 12.86 -12.63 13.77
C ARG A 116 12.74 -14.14 13.66
N TYR A 117 11.60 -14.64 13.20
CA TYR A 117 11.50 -16.06 12.82
C TYR A 117 12.28 -16.33 11.54
N GLU A 118 12.85 -17.52 11.41
CA GLU A 118 13.50 -17.97 10.19
C GLU A 118 12.54 -17.90 8.98
N GLY A 119 13.07 -17.44 7.85
CA GLY A 119 12.29 -17.17 6.64
C GLY A 119 11.40 -15.92 6.71
N THR A 120 11.41 -15.17 7.82
CA THR A 120 10.82 -13.82 7.91
C THR A 120 11.93 -12.76 7.86
N ASP A 121 11.61 -11.53 7.50
CA ASP A 121 12.55 -10.38 7.44
C ASP A 121 12.13 -9.19 8.31
N CYS A 122 11.06 -9.34 9.09
CA CYS A 122 10.68 -8.30 10.05
C CYS A 122 11.35 -8.62 11.39
N ALA A 123 12.48 -8.00 11.67
CA ALA A 123 13.08 -8.07 12.99
C ALA A 123 12.34 -7.15 13.98
N LEU A 124 12.04 -7.68 15.16
CA LEU A 124 11.49 -6.92 16.28
C LEU A 124 12.60 -6.66 17.29
N MET A 125 12.77 -5.38 17.61
CA MET A 125 13.74 -4.95 18.61
C MET A 125 13.25 -5.36 20.01
N CYS A 126 13.98 -6.29 20.62
CA CYS A 126 13.68 -6.87 21.93
C CYS A 126 14.74 -6.46 22.93
N THR A 127 14.31 -5.92 24.07
CA THR A 127 15.18 -5.49 25.17
C THR A 127 14.81 -6.28 26.42
N SER A 128 15.81 -6.70 27.19
CA SER A 128 15.64 -7.48 28.41
C SER A 128 16.62 -6.99 29.47
N ASN A 129 16.17 -6.98 30.73
CA ASN A 129 16.99 -6.66 31.89
C ASN A 129 17.83 -7.86 32.38
N GLY A 130 17.60 -9.06 31.82
CA GLY A 130 18.34 -10.28 32.13
C GLY A 130 19.24 -10.75 30.99
N ASP A 131 20.30 -11.47 31.33
CA ASP A 131 21.29 -12.06 30.41
C ASP A 131 20.94 -13.50 29.96
N LEU A 132 19.66 -13.89 30.09
CA LEU A 132 19.14 -15.18 29.65
C LEU A 132 18.53 -15.06 28.26
N ALA A 133 18.77 -16.05 27.41
CA ALA A 133 18.21 -16.12 26.06
C ALA A 133 16.68 -16.10 26.09
N GLU A 134 16.10 -16.82 27.05
CA GLU A 134 14.66 -16.98 27.25
C GLU A 134 13.96 -15.63 27.46
N SER A 135 14.61 -14.68 28.16
CA SER A 135 14.03 -13.37 28.41
C SER A 135 13.84 -12.55 27.13
N PHE A 136 14.77 -12.65 26.18
CA PHE A 136 14.63 -12.00 24.87
C PHE A 136 13.59 -12.74 24.00
N ILE A 137 13.57 -14.08 24.06
CA ILE A 137 12.61 -14.91 23.32
C ILE A 137 11.17 -14.61 23.76
N ASP A 138 10.89 -14.55 25.06
CA ASP A 138 9.54 -14.29 25.59
C ASP A 138 9.03 -12.91 25.17
N ILE A 139 9.91 -11.89 25.22
CA ILE A 139 9.58 -10.53 24.79
C ILE A 139 9.34 -10.50 23.28
N PHE A 140 10.15 -11.21 22.49
CA PHE A 140 9.92 -11.36 21.06
C PHE A 140 8.57 -12.02 20.77
N VAL A 141 8.29 -13.17 21.38
CA VAL A 141 7.04 -13.92 21.18
C VAL A 141 5.83 -13.07 21.57
N LYS A 142 5.89 -12.36 22.70
CA LYS A 142 4.84 -11.45 23.14
C LYS A 142 4.64 -10.31 22.15
N LYS A 143 5.71 -9.58 21.78
CA LYS A 143 5.63 -8.47 20.81
C LYS A 143 5.15 -8.94 19.45
N TYR A 144 5.61 -10.11 18.99
CA TYR A 144 5.20 -10.70 17.72
C TYR A 144 3.70 -11.03 17.75
N LYS A 145 3.20 -11.65 18.83
CA LYS A 145 1.77 -11.93 18.99
C LYS A 145 0.92 -10.66 19.12
N GLU A 146 1.38 -9.64 19.84
CA GLU A 146 0.68 -8.35 19.97
C GLU A 146 0.61 -7.61 18.63
N GLN A 147 1.70 -7.63 17.86
CA GLN A 147 1.80 -6.92 16.59
C GLN A 147 1.09 -7.66 15.45
N PHE A 148 1.12 -9.00 15.45
CA PHE A 148 0.70 -9.82 14.31
C PHE A 148 -0.46 -10.78 14.59
N GLY A 149 -0.87 -10.96 15.84
CA GLY A 149 -2.03 -11.78 16.23
C GLY A 149 -1.79 -13.29 16.32
N PHE A 150 -0.62 -13.79 15.92
CA PHE A 150 -0.26 -15.22 15.96
C PHE A 150 1.24 -15.40 16.28
N ILE A 151 1.69 -16.66 16.42
CA ILE A 151 3.10 -17.05 16.60
C ILE A 151 3.47 -18.18 15.63
N LEU A 152 4.76 -18.41 15.38
CA LEU A 152 5.28 -19.48 14.53
C LEU A 152 6.10 -20.47 15.37
N PRO A 153 5.45 -21.37 16.13
CA PRO A 153 6.11 -22.14 17.19
C PRO A 153 7.20 -23.08 16.67
N ASP A 154 7.04 -23.61 15.46
CA ASP A 154 7.99 -24.58 14.87
C ASP A 154 9.15 -23.92 14.11
N ARG A 155 9.27 -22.59 14.13
CA ARG A 155 10.35 -21.88 13.41
C ARG A 155 11.45 -21.40 14.36
N PRO A 156 12.73 -21.62 14.01
CA PRO A 156 13.85 -21.04 14.74
C PRO A 156 13.76 -19.51 14.78
N ILE A 157 14.22 -18.89 15.87
CA ILE A 157 14.35 -17.44 16.00
C ILE A 157 15.80 -17.06 15.68
N ILE A 158 15.98 -16.11 14.77
CA ILE A 158 17.28 -15.60 14.33
C ILE A 158 17.52 -14.23 14.97
N VAL A 159 18.75 -14.03 15.46
CA VAL A 159 19.29 -12.72 15.80
C VAL A 159 19.81 -12.09 14.51
N ASP A 160 19.12 -11.06 14.02
CA ASP A 160 19.49 -10.35 12.78
C ASP A 160 20.60 -9.33 13.04
N ASP A 161 20.56 -8.68 14.20
CA ASP A 161 21.67 -7.87 14.71
C ASP A 161 21.61 -7.73 16.22
N ILE A 162 22.77 -7.36 16.77
CA ILE A 162 23.01 -7.11 18.19
C ILE A 162 23.25 -5.62 18.34
N ARG A 163 22.49 -4.96 19.22
CA ARG A 163 22.59 -3.53 19.47
C ARG A 163 22.72 -3.24 20.95
N ILE A 164 23.49 -2.22 21.29
CA ILE A 164 23.51 -1.64 22.63
C ILE A 164 23.24 -0.15 22.57
N ARG A 165 22.75 0.39 23.67
CA ARG A 165 22.66 1.83 23.93
C ARG A 165 23.25 2.10 25.30
N ALA A 166 24.40 2.78 25.35
CA ALA A 166 24.95 3.30 26.59
C ALA A 166 24.45 4.74 26.78
N LEU A 167 23.90 5.05 27.96
CA LEU A 167 23.33 6.35 28.30
C LEU A 167 24.06 6.93 29.52
N ALA A 168 24.56 8.15 29.40
CA ALA A 168 25.01 8.96 30.53
C ALA A 168 23.94 10.00 30.85
N LYS A 169 23.39 9.95 32.07
CA LYS A 169 22.29 10.84 32.47
C LYS A 169 22.72 12.30 32.53
N SER A 170 21.91 13.19 31.95
CA SER A 170 22.10 14.63 32.15
C SER A 170 21.80 15.03 33.60
N ALA A 171 22.67 15.84 34.21
CA ALA A 171 22.56 16.25 35.61
C ALA A 171 21.57 17.42 35.83
N MET A 172 20.93 17.93 34.77
CA MET A 172 20.10 19.13 34.84
C MET A 172 18.66 18.80 35.29
N SER A 173 18.22 19.39 36.41
CA SER A 173 16.82 19.37 36.86
C SER A 173 16.15 20.72 36.62
N ILE A 174 14.89 20.70 36.19
CA ILE A 174 14.12 21.92 35.84
C ILE A 174 12.91 22.12 36.77
N ASP A 175 12.81 21.33 37.85
CA ASP A 175 11.68 21.33 38.80
C ASP A 175 11.70 22.54 39.75
N ARG A 176 11.81 23.74 39.19
CA ARG A 176 11.63 24.98 39.93
C ARG A 176 10.15 25.33 39.99
N LYS A 177 9.58 25.18 41.18
CA LYS A 177 8.22 25.61 41.48
C LYS A 177 8.08 27.13 41.41
N ILE A 178 6.94 27.59 40.93
CA ILE A 178 6.53 29.00 40.98
C ILE A 178 5.63 29.24 42.20
N ASP A 179 5.49 30.49 42.61
CA ASP A 179 4.68 30.85 43.78
C ASP A 179 3.19 30.58 43.54
N VAL A 180 2.45 30.33 44.62
CA VAL A 180 0.99 30.26 44.62
C VAL A 180 0.43 31.67 44.85
N ARG A 181 -0.67 32.01 44.18
CA ARG A 181 -1.31 33.32 44.29
C ARG A 181 -1.75 33.61 45.73
N SER A 182 -1.33 34.76 46.28
CA SER A 182 -1.85 35.26 47.55
C SER A 182 -3.31 35.71 47.42
N LYS A 183 -4.10 35.56 48.48
CA LYS A 183 -5.51 36.01 48.54
C LYS A 183 -5.68 37.50 48.25
N ASP A 184 -4.64 38.31 48.46
CA ASP A 184 -4.66 39.76 48.27
C ASP A 184 -4.36 40.20 46.83
N LYS A 185 -4.07 39.26 45.91
CA LYS A 185 -3.74 39.54 44.50
C LYS A 185 -4.71 38.83 43.56
N PRO A 186 -5.83 39.45 43.15
CA PRO A 186 -6.77 38.82 42.21
C PRO A 186 -6.12 38.56 40.85
N LEU A 187 -6.67 37.56 40.13
CA LEU A 187 -6.30 37.28 38.74
C LEU A 187 -6.55 38.54 37.88
N LYS A 188 -5.51 39.03 37.22
CA LYS A 188 -5.55 40.31 36.48
C LYS A 188 -5.59 40.05 34.99
N GLU A 189 -6.63 40.57 34.33
CA GLU A 189 -6.68 40.65 32.87
C GLU A 189 -5.91 41.89 32.38
N LEU A 190 -5.08 41.75 31.34
CA LEU A 190 -4.36 42.85 30.73
C LEU A 190 -5.31 43.76 29.94
N LYS A 191 -6.17 43.15 29.12
CA LYS A 191 -7.18 43.80 28.29
C LYS A 191 -8.18 42.77 27.76
N LYS A 192 -9.26 43.23 27.15
CA LYS A 192 -10.16 42.41 26.33
C LYS A 192 -9.99 42.75 24.85
N VAL A 193 -10.06 41.73 24.01
CA VAL A 193 -9.99 41.88 22.54
C VAL A 193 -11.13 41.09 21.89
N LYS A 194 -11.64 41.57 20.76
CA LYS A 194 -12.63 40.79 19.99
C LYS A 194 -11.94 39.67 19.23
N CYS A 195 -12.30 38.43 19.54
CA CYS A 195 -11.86 37.24 18.81
C CYS A 195 -13.05 36.53 18.19
N TYR A 196 -12.85 35.93 17.02
CA TYR A 196 -13.88 35.13 16.35
C TYR A 196 -13.69 33.65 16.68
N PHE A 197 -14.73 33.01 17.20
CA PHE A 197 -14.84 31.56 17.40
C PHE A 197 -16.04 31.02 16.59
N GLU A 198 -16.31 29.72 16.62
CA GLU A 198 -17.44 29.11 15.87
C GLU A 198 -18.80 29.78 16.16
N GLN A 199 -18.99 30.24 17.39
CA GLN A 199 -20.19 30.95 17.85
C GLN A 199 -20.21 32.46 17.52
N GLY A 200 -19.23 32.96 16.75
CA GLY A 200 -19.10 34.36 16.35
C GLY A 200 -18.04 35.15 17.14
N PHE A 201 -18.14 36.48 17.10
CA PHE A 201 -17.24 37.38 17.82
C PHE A 201 -17.53 37.39 19.33
N VAL A 202 -16.50 37.16 20.14
CA VAL A 202 -16.56 37.17 21.61
C VAL A 202 -15.47 38.07 22.19
N ASP A 203 -15.82 38.90 23.18
CA ASP A 203 -14.85 39.68 23.95
C ASP A 203 -14.02 38.75 24.82
N THR A 204 -12.74 38.63 24.49
CA THR A 204 -11.82 37.61 25.01
C THR A 204 -10.77 38.27 25.90
N PRO A 205 -10.68 37.94 27.21
CA PRO A 205 -9.64 38.45 28.09
C PRO A 205 -8.26 37.95 27.68
N VAL A 206 -7.27 38.84 27.84
CA VAL A 206 -5.87 38.58 27.57
C VAL A 206 -5.11 38.58 28.89
N TYR A 207 -4.32 37.54 29.14
CA TYR A 207 -3.46 37.39 30.29
C TYR A 207 -2.00 37.37 29.85
N LEU A 208 -1.11 37.89 30.70
CA LEU A 208 0.34 37.72 30.53
C LEU A 208 0.78 36.54 31.39
N ILE A 209 1.54 35.61 30.83
CA ILE A 209 2.02 34.42 31.56
C ILE A 209 2.79 34.78 32.84
N GLU A 210 3.50 35.91 32.83
CA GLU A 210 4.30 36.43 33.94
C GLU A 210 3.45 36.90 35.14
N GLU A 211 2.16 37.20 34.92
CA GLU A 211 1.22 37.60 35.97
C GLU A 211 0.40 36.41 36.53
N LEU A 212 0.65 35.19 36.02
CA LEU A 212 -0.01 33.96 36.45
C LEU A 212 0.83 33.18 37.46
N TYR A 213 0.15 32.55 38.42
CA TYR A 213 0.75 31.81 39.54
C TYR A 213 0.31 30.35 39.51
N ALA A 214 0.98 29.50 40.30
CA ALA A 214 0.62 28.11 40.42
C ALA A 214 -0.86 27.97 40.85
N HIS A 215 -1.56 27.04 40.20
CA HIS A 215 -2.98 26.72 40.38
C HIS A 215 -3.98 27.76 39.91
N ASP A 216 -3.57 28.82 39.22
CA ASP A 216 -4.52 29.71 38.55
C ASP A 216 -5.33 28.93 37.51
N ASP A 217 -6.66 29.08 37.57
CA ASP A 217 -7.62 28.51 36.62
C ASP A 217 -8.17 29.62 35.71
N ILE A 218 -8.13 29.38 34.40
CA ILE A 218 -8.50 30.32 33.35
C ILE A 218 -9.53 29.65 32.45
N SER A 219 -10.78 30.10 32.53
CA SER A 219 -11.85 29.63 31.67
C SER A 219 -11.79 30.28 30.30
N GLY A 220 -11.93 29.47 29.24
CA GLY A 220 -12.03 29.96 27.87
C GLY A 220 -13.40 30.59 27.56
N PRO A 221 -13.52 31.51 26.58
CA PRO A 221 -12.45 31.97 25.71
C PRO A 221 -11.45 32.89 26.43
N ALA A 222 -10.15 32.64 26.28
CA ALA A 222 -9.08 33.48 26.81
C ALA A 222 -7.82 33.40 25.94
N ILE A 223 -7.00 34.45 25.97
CA ILE A 223 -5.67 34.45 25.37
C ILE A 223 -4.62 34.58 26.47
N ILE A 224 -3.62 33.72 26.45
CA ILE A 224 -2.44 33.83 27.31
C ILE A 224 -1.25 34.16 26.42
N ILE A 225 -0.63 35.31 26.67
CA ILE A 225 0.54 35.78 25.94
C ILE A 225 1.79 35.42 26.75
N ASP A 226 2.69 34.71 26.09
CA ASP A 226 4.06 34.46 26.51
C ASP A 226 5.01 35.19 25.53
N PRO A 227 6.20 35.64 25.95
CA PRO A 227 7.15 36.31 25.05
C PRO A 227 7.51 35.50 23.80
N SER A 228 7.37 34.17 23.86
CA SER A 228 7.75 33.24 22.79
C SER A 228 6.57 32.56 22.09
N CYS A 229 5.34 32.67 22.61
CA CYS A 229 4.15 32.09 21.97
C CYS A 229 2.84 32.76 22.40
N THR A 230 1.78 32.55 21.60
CA THR A 230 0.41 32.96 21.97
C THR A 230 -0.45 31.73 22.13
N ILE A 231 -1.14 31.63 23.26
CA ILE A 231 -1.94 30.45 23.62
C ILE A 231 -3.40 30.87 23.64
N VAL A 232 -4.23 30.13 22.91
CA VAL A 232 -5.66 30.36 22.85
C VAL A 232 -6.37 29.26 23.63
N VAL A 233 -7.00 29.65 24.74
CA VAL A 233 -7.92 28.79 25.49
C VAL A 233 -9.30 29.00 24.87
N GLU A 234 -9.74 28.07 24.04
CA GLU A 234 -11.01 28.18 23.33
C GLU A 234 -12.23 28.10 24.27
N PRO A 235 -13.42 28.54 23.83
CA PRO A 235 -14.66 28.29 24.56
C PRO A 235 -14.81 26.83 24.98
N ASN A 236 -15.40 26.60 26.15
CA ASN A 236 -15.57 25.26 26.76
C ASN A 236 -14.23 24.53 27.02
N CYS A 237 -13.13 25.29 27.19
CA CYS A 237 -11.86 24.76 27.68
C CYS A 237 -11.46 25.48 28.96
N GLU A 238 -10.66 24.83 29.79
CA GLU A 238 -10.17 25.40 31.05
C GLU A 238 -8.67 25.17 31.14
N ALA A 239 -7.90 26.25 31.25
CA ALA A 239 -6.45 26.20 31.41
C ALA A 239 -6.09 26.32 32.89
N LYS A 240 -5.23 25.44 33.37
CA LYS A 240 -4.69 25.43 34.74
C LYS A 240 -3.17 25.55 34.72
N ILE A 241 -2.65 26.45 35.54
CA ILE A 241 -1.21 26.61 35.73
C ILE A 241 -0.69 25.59 36.73
N THR A 242 0.34 24.83 36.37
CA THR A 242 0.96 23.80 37.24
C THR A 242 1.88 24.42 38.29
N ASP A 243 2.32 23.62 39.27
CA ASP A 243 3.36 24.00 40.25
C ASP A 243 4.63 24.55 39.59
N CYS A 244 4.95 24.06 38.39
CA CYS A 244 6.16 24.43 37.66
C CYS A 244 5.90 25.58 36.66
N GLY A 245 4.67 26.08 36.54
CA GLY A 245 4.30 27.14 35.61
C GLY A 245 3.99 26.69 34.18
N ASP A 246 3.90 25.38 33.93
CA ASP A 246 3.36 24.87 32.68
C ASP A 246 1.84 25.05 32.64
N ILE A 247 1.24 24.95 31.45
CA ILE A 247 -0.19 25.12 31.25
C ILE A 247 -0.81 23.78 30.85
N ARG A 248 -1.78 23.33 31.65
CA ARG A 248 -2.61 22.17 31.35
C ARG A 248 -4.01 22.64 30.96
N ILE A 249 -4.43 22.39 29.72
CA ILE A 249 -5.77 22.76 29.24
C ILE A 249 -6.64 21.53 29.19
N ALA A 250 -7.74 21.54 29.96
CA ALA A 250 -8.81 20.57 29.86
C ALA A 250 -9.74 20.94 28.70
N ILE A 251 -9.98 20.00 27.80
CA ILE A 251 -10.89 20.17 26.66
C ILE A 251 -12.23 19.57 27.05
N GLN A 252 -13.27 20.40 27.23
CA GLN A 252 -14.62 19.87 27.33
C GLN A 252 -15.13 19.56 25.93
N HIS A 253 -15.47 18.30 25.70
CA HIS A 253 -16.16 17.90 24.48
C HIS A 253 -17.60 18.34 24.59
N ILE A 254 -18.03 19.27 23.73
CA ILE A 254 -19.45 19.41 23.42
C ILE A 254 -19.88 18.03 22.91
N LYS A 255 -20.93 17.44 23.50
CA LYS A 255 -21.55 16.23 22.94
C LYS A 255 -22.10 16.59 21.57
N GLU A 256 -21.26 16.51 20.54
CA GLU A 256 -21.76 16.36 19.19
C GLU A 256 -22.66 15.12 19.17
N ASP A 257 -23.82 15.23 18.53
CA ASP A 257 -24.65 14.07 18.28
C ASP A 257 -23.92 13.16 17.27
N THR A 258 -23.13 12.24 17.80
CA THR A 258 -22.39 11.24 17.01
C THR A 258 -23.32 10.24 16.33
N ASN A 259 -24.63 10.28 16.64
CA ASN A 259 -25.65 9.39 16.09
C ASN A 259 -26.45 9.99 14.93
N SER A 260 -26.22 11.26 14.55
CA SER A 260 -26.90 11.84 13.38
C SER A 260 -26.42 11.17 12.08
N THR A 261 -27.40 10.73 11.29
CA THR A 261 -27.19 10.19 9.93
C THR A 261 -27.27 11.25 8.84
N GLU A 262 -27.52 12.52 9.20
CA GLU A 262 -27.55 13.62 8.24
C GLU A 262 -26.16 13.86 7.63
N LEU A 263 -26.15 14.26 6.35
CA LEU A 263 -24.92 14.52 5.61
C LEU A 263 -24.25 15.79 6.15
N ASP A 264 -23.07 15.62 6.74
CA ASP A 264 -22.15 16.69 7.11
C ASP A 264 -20.84 16.52 6.33
N LEU A 265 -20.40 17.59 5.65
CA LEU A 265 -19.23 17.54 4.76
C LEU A 265 -17.92 17.30 5.52
N ILE A 266 -17.82 17.76 6.77
CA ILE A 266 -16.65 17.56 7.61
C ILE A 266 -16.58 16.09 8.03
N ARG A 267 -17.69 15.52 8.49
CA ARG A 267 -17.83 14.10 8.82
C ARG A 267 -17.61 13.22 7.60
N LEU A 268 -18.06 13.62 6.41
CA LEU A 268 -17.82 12.88 5.16
C LEU A 268 -16.31 12.69 4.92
N SER A 269 -15.55 13.77 5.04
CA SER A 269 -14.08 13.72 4.93
C SER A 269 -13.44 12.87 6.05
N ILE A 270 -13.97 12.92 7.27
CA ILE A 270 -13.49 12.08 8.38
C ILE A 270 -13.73 10.59 8.09
N PHE A 271 -14.94 10.21 7.67
CA PHE A 271 -15.29 8.82 7.35
C PHE A 271 -14.48 8.30 6.16
N GLN A 272 -14.30 9.10 5.11
CA GLN A 272 -13.45 8.73 3.98
C GLN A 272 -12.03 8.39 4.42
N ASN A 273 -11.43 9.24 5.27
CA ASN A 273 -10.10 8.98 5.82
C ASN A 273 -10.07 7.77 6.76
N ARG A 274 -11.13 7.54 7.54
CA ARG A 274 -11.25 6.39 8.45
C ARG A 274 -11.30 5.08 7.68
N PHE A 275 -12.17 4.97 6.68
CA PHE A 275 -12.29 3.76 5.86
C PHE A 275 -11.01 3.43 5.10
N MET A 276 -10.35 4.44 4.53
CA MET A 276 -9.03 4.25 3.89
C MET A 276 -7.97 3.80 4.89
N SER A 277 -7.94 4.39 6.09
CA SER A 277 -6.98 4.00 7.13
C SER A 277 -7.15 2.55 7.58
N ILE A 278 -8.39 2.04 7.63
CA ILE A 278 -8.64 0.61 7.94
C ILE A 278 -7.96 -0.28 6.90
N ALA A 279 -8.20 -0.01 5.62
CA ALA A 279 -7.60 -0.76 4.51
C ALA A 279 -6.05 -0.68 4.51
N GLU A 280 -5.48 0.50 4.75
CA GLU A 280 -4.03 0.72 4.85
C GLU A 280 -3.41 -0.04 6.04
N GLN A 281 -4.08 -0.05 7.21
CA GLN A 281 -3.61 -0.79 8.37
C GLN A 281 -3.64 -2.30 8.15
N CYS A 282 -4.68 -2.83 7.49
CA CYS A 282 -4.70 -4.23 7.04
C CYS A 282 -3.51 -4.53 6.13
N GLY A 283 -3.26 -3.67 5.12
CA GLY A 283 -2.13 -3.81 4.21
C GLY A 283 -0.78 -3.80 4.92
N ARG A 284 -0.61 -2.95 5.94
CA ARG A 284 0.62 -2.90 6.73
C ARG A 284 0.84 -4.18 7.54
N VAL A 285 -0.21 -4.75 8.14
CA VAL A 285 -0.13 -6.03 8.84
C VAL A 285 0.26 -7.14 7.87
N LEU A 286 -0.38 -7.21 6.70
CA LEU A 286 -0.09 -8.21 5.68
C LEU A 286 1.38 -8.11 5.21
N GLN A 287 1.85 -6.91 4.88
CA GLN A 287 3.24 -6.68 4.45
C GLN A 287 4.27 -7.18 5.48
N LEU A 288 4.03 -6.93 6.78
CA LEU A 288 4.98 -7.27 7.83
C LEU A 288 4.96 -8.75 8.21
N THR A 289 3.84 -9.43 8.01
CA THR A 289 3.62 -10.84 8.42
C THR A 289 3.86 -11.85 7.31
N ALA A 290 3.65 -11.45 6.06
CA ALA A 290 3.94 -12.29 4.91
C ALA A 290 5.43 -12.63 4.81
N ILE A 291 5.73 -13.76 4.17
CA ILE A 291 7.10 -14.25 4.01
C ILE A 291 7.54 -14.33 2.55
N SER A 292 6.60 -14.43 1.61
CA SER A 292 6.95 -14.41 0.20
C SER A 292 7.49 -13.05 -0.24
N THR A 293 8.48 -13.08 -1.14
CA THR A 293 9.02 -11.89 -1.79
C THR A 293 7.91 -11.07 -2.47
N ASN A 294 6.88 -11.74 -3.02
CA ASN A 294 5.77 -11.12 -3.73
C ASN A 294 4.95 -10.18 -2.86
N ILE A 295 4.47 -10.67 -1.71
CA ILE A 295 3.61 -9.86 -0.84
C ILE A 295 4.48 -8.85 -0.08
N LYS A 296 5.62 -9.30 0.45
CA LYS A 296 6.41 -8.48 1.37
C LYS A 296 7.22 -7.38 0.70
N GLU A 297 8.02 -7.75 -0.30
CA GLU A 297 8.96 -6.84 -0.95
C GLU A 297 8.29 -6.11 -2.10
N ARG A 298 7.58 -6.86 -2.93
CA ARG A 298 6.95 -6.34 -4.15
C ARG A 298 5.59 -5.70 -3.92
N LEU A 299 4.98 -5.89 -2.75
CA LEU A 299 3.66 -5.35 -2.41
C LEU A 299 2.55 -5.79 -3.38
N ASP A 300 2.64 -7.02 -3.87
CA ASP A 300 1.64 -7.60 -4.77
C ASP A 300 0.45 -8.15 -3.97
N PHE A 301 -0.27 -7.23 -3.33
CA PHE A 301 -1.47 -7.51 -2.55
C PHE A 301 -2.41 -6.30 -2.53
N SER A 302 -3.66 -6.48 -2.12
CA SER A 302 -4.56 -5.37 -1.77
C SER A 302 -5.44 -5.76 -0.59
N CYS A 303 -5.80 -4.77 0.22
CA CYS A 303 -6.69 -4.93 1.36
C CYS A 303 -7.81 -3.92 1.24
N ALA A 304 -9.05 -4.39 1.40
CA ALA A 304 -10.23 -3.60 1.15
C ALA A 304 -11.36 -3.92 2.14
N MET A 305 -12.25 -2.95 2.28
CA MET A 305 -13.46 -3.05 3.09
C MET A 305 -14.69 -2.92 2.18
N PHE A 306 -15.73 -3.70 2.48
CA PHE A 306 -16.95 -3.82 1.69
C PHE A 306 -18.17 -3.64 2.59
N GLY A 307 -19.22 -3.05 2.03
CA GLY A 307 -20.48 -2.78 2.71
C GLY A 307 -21.30 -4.04 3.00
N ASP A 308 -22.50 -3.83 3.52
CA ASP A 308 -23.49 -4.88 3.78
C ASP A 308 -24.02 -5.54 2.49
N ASP A 309 -23.88 -4.86 1.36
CA ASP A 309 -24.18 -5.36 0.01
C ASP A 309 -22.96 -5.97 -0.72
N GLY A 310 -21.81 -6.04 -0.04
CA GLY A 310 -20.55 -6.49 -0.62
C GLY A 310 -19.91 -5.49 -1.59
N GLY A 311 -20.45 -4.28 -1.73
CA GLY A 311 -19.89 -3.23 -2.57
C GLY A 311 -18.61 -2.64 -1.97
N LEU A 312 -17.61 -2.35 -2.81
CA LEU A 312 -16.35 -1.76 -2.38
C LEU A 312 -16.58 -0.40 -1.70
N VAL A 313 -16.02 -0.23 -0.50
CA VAL A 313 -16.08 1.02 0.28
C VAL A 313 -14.74 1.75 0.25
N ALA A 314 -13.67 1.03 0.54
CA ALA A 314 -12.30 1.56 0.56
C ALA A 314 -11.30 0.46 0.20
N ASN A 315 -10.22 0.84 -0.47
CA ASN A 315 -9.12 -0.06 -0.81
C ASN A 315 -7.78 0.67 -0.64
N ALA A 316 -6.80 0.00 -0.03
CA ALA A 316 -5.44 0.51 0.01
C ALA A 316 -4.86 0.57 -1.43
N PRO A 317 -4.19 1.66 -1.82
CA PRO A 317 -3.79 1.91 -3.21
C PRO A 317 -2.56 1.09 -3.61
N HIS A 318 -2.75 -0.21 -3.77
CA HIS A 318 -1.72 -1.14 -4.22
C HIS A 318 -1.96 -1.52 -5.68
N ILE A 319 -2.85 -2.47 -6.00
CA ILE A 319 -2.94 -3.05 -7.36
C ILE A 319 -4.30 -2.76 -8.01
N PRO A 320 -4.38 -1.96 -9.09
CA PRO A 320 -5.65 -1.59 -9.71
C PRO A 320 -6.47 -2.75 -10.31
N VAL A 321 -5.86 -3.88 -10.66
CA VAL A 321 -6.62 -5.02 -11.17
C VAL A 321 -7.49 -5.69 -10.08
N HIS A 322 -7.17 -5.50 -8.81
CA HIS A 322 -7.93 -6.07 -7.68
C HIS A 322 -9.28 -5.37 -7.43
N LEU A 323 -9.48 -4.17 -7.96
CA LEU A 323 -10.56 -3.25 -7.59
C LEU A 323 -11.96 -3.83 -7.79
N GLY A 324 -12.34 -4.07 -9.05
CA GLY A 324 -13.62 -4.69 -9.40
C GLY A 324 -13.66 -6.17 -9.01
N ALA A 325 -12.52 -6.85 -9.10
CA ALA A 325 -12.43 -8.28 -8.89
C ALA A 325 -12.67 -8.72 -7.43
N MET A 326 -12.18 -7.98 -6.43
CA MET A 326 -12.44 -8.32 -5.03
C MET A 326 -13.91 -8.09 -4.64
N GLN A 327 -14.55 -7.05 -5.20
CA GLN A 327 -15.99 -6.83 -5.00
C GLN A 327 -16.81 -8.01 -5.54
N ASP A 328 -16.55 -8.41 -6.79
CA ASP A 328 -17.22 -9.55 -7.41
C ASP A 328 -17.02 -10.83 -6.57
N ALA A 329 -15.84 -11.01 -5.97
CA ALA A 329 -15.56 -12.13 -5.09
C ALA A 329 -16.39 -12.11 -3.80
N VAL A 330 -16.45 -10.98 -3.08
CA VAL A 330 -17.26 -10.83 -1.86
C VAL A 330 -18.74 -11.10 -2.18
N GLN A 331 -19.27 -10.45 -3.22
CA GLN A 331 -20.67 -10.62 -3.61
C GLN A 331 -20.99 -12.04 -4.08
N TYR A 332 -20.04 -12.72 -4.73
CA TYR A 332 -20.19 -14.14 -5.06
C TYR A 332 -20.33 -14.98 -3.80
N GLN A 333 -19.45 -14.83 -2.81
CA GLN A 333 -19.51 -15.61 -1.57
C GLN A 333 -20.79 -15.34 -0.78
N MET A 334 -21.27 -14.07 -0.76
CA MET A 334 -22.56 -13.72 -0.18
C MET A 334 -23.72 -14.49 -0.81
N ARG A 335 -23.72 -14.66 -2.13
CA ARG A 335 -24.77 -15.43 -2.83
C ARG A 335 -24.59 -16.93 -2.66
N ALA A 336 -23.36 -17.43 -2.74
CA ALA A 336 -23.05 -18.86 -2.73
C ALA A 336 -23.22 -19.50 -1.35
N ILE A 337 -22.82 -18.80 -0.28
CA ILE A 337 -22.90 -19.29 1.10
C ILE A 337 -24.18 -18.79 1.78
N GLY A 338 -24.60 -17.56 1.48
CA GLY A 338 -25.87 -16.99 1.96
C GLY A 338 -25.99 -17.02 3.49
N LYS A 339 -27.08 -17.63 3.98
CA LYS A 339 -27.40 -17.70 5.40
C LYS A 339 -26.51 -18.63 6.20
N ASP A 340 -25.57 -19.35 5.59
CA ASP A 340 -24.65 -20.26 6.28
C ASP A 340 -23.32 -19.60 6.68
N LEU A 341 -23.17 -18.31 6.43
CA LEU A 341 -22.10 -17.49 7.00
C LEU A 341 -22.29 -17.38 8.51
N ARG A 342 -21.21 -17.62 9.26
CA ARG A 342 -21.18 -17.51 10.72
C ARG A 342 -20.07 -16.56 11.15
N ASP A 343 -20.25 -15.97 12.33
CA ASP A 343 -19.18 -15.22 12.99
C ASP A 343 -17.98 -16.14 13.26
N GLY A 344 -16.77 -15.63 13.00
CA GLY A 344 -15.53 -16.41 13.05
C GLY A 344 -15.22 -17.25 11.80
N ASP A 345 -16.06 -17.24 10.76
CA ASP A 345 -15.72 -17.85 9.47
C ASP A 345 -14.74 -16.97 8.68
N VAL A 346 -13.86 -17.59 7.89
CA VAL A 346 -13.02 -16.92 6.89
C VAL A 346 -13.03 -17.74 5.61
N ILE A 347 -13.27 -17.08 4.47
CA ILE A 347 -13.43 -17.71 3.16
C ILE A 347 -12.20 -17.43 2.30
N LEU A 348 -11.69 -18.46 1.63
CA LEU A 348 -10.66 -18.39 0.60
C LEU A 348 -11.30 -18.62 -0.78
N SER A 349 -10.92 -17.77 -1.74
CA SER A 349 -11.32 -17.91 -3.14
C SER A 349 -10.27 -17.33 -4.10
N ASN A 350 -10.11 -17.95 -5.27
CA ASN A 350 -9.29 -17.44 -6.38
C ASN A 350 -9.87 -17.80 -7.76
N HIS A 351 -10.93 -18.60 -7.81
CA HIS A 351 -11.50 -19.07 -9.06
C HIS A 351 -12.10 -17.88 -9.86
N PRO A 352 -11.87 -17.77 -11.18
CA PRO A 352 -12.37 -16.65 -12.00
C PRO A 352 -13.88 -16.42 -11.91
N SER A 353 -14.66 -17.49 -11.96
CA SER A 353 -16.12 -17.46 -11.76
C SER A 353 -16.58 -16.90 -10.40
N ALA A 354 -15.70 -16.86 -9.41
CA ALA A 354 -15.94 -16.31 -8.07
C ALA A 354 -15.15 -15.02 -7.82
N GLY A 355 -14.94 -14.21 -8.86
CA GLY A 355 -14.26 -12.91 -8.76
C GLY A 355 -12.73 -12.98 -8.73
N GLY A 356 -12.12 -14.13 -8.99
CA GLY A 356 -10.68 -14.25 -9.20
C GLY A 356 -10.21 -13.45 -10.42
N SER A 357 -9.03 -12.83 -10.31
CA SER A 357 -8.31 -12.22 -11.45
C SER A 357 -7.56 -13.31 -12.22
N HIS A 358 -6.77 -14.10 -11.51
CA HIS A 358 -6.14 -15.34 -11.94
C HIS A 358 -5.89 -16.23 -10.72
N LEU A 359 -5.45 -17.47 -10.90
CA LEU A 359 -5.33 -18.39 -9.77
C LEU A 359 -4.28 -18.00 -8.71
N PRO A 360 -3.09 -17.45 -9.07
CA PRO A 360 -2.10 -17.07 -8.04
C PRO A 360 -2.57 -15.98 -7.07
N ASP A 361 -3.59 -15.19 -7.43
CA ASP A 361 -4.18 -14.18 -6.55
C ASP A 361 -5.23 -14.81 -5.63
N LEU A 362 -4.84 -15.13 -4.40
CA LEU A 362 -5.71 -15.73 -3.39
C LEU A 362 -6.42 -14.64 -2.58
N THR A 363 -7.75 -14.67 -2.60
CA THR A 363 -8.61 -13.72 -1.87
C THR A 363 -9.12 -14.35 -0.59
N VAL A 364 -8.73 -13.78 0.55
CA VAL A 364 -9.22 -14.12 1.88
C VAL A 364 -10.27 -13.10 2.29
N ILE A 365 -11.48 -13.56 2.62
CA ILE A 365 -12.67 -12.74 2.89
C ILE A 365 -13.18 -13.08 4.29
N THR A 366 -13.37 -12.06 5.11
CA THR A 366 -13.83 -12.20 6.50
C THR A 366 -15.10 -11.36 6.71
N PRO A 367 -16.26 -11.97 7.00
CA PRO A 367 -17.47 -11.25 7.36
C PRO A 367 -17.32 -10.55 8.72
N VAL A 368 -17.89 -9.37 8.84
CA VAL A 368 -17.98 -8.60 10.09
C VAL A 368 -19.42 -8.69 10.59
N PHE A 369 -19.63 -9.19 11.81
CA PHE A 369 -20.95 -9.26 12.43
C PHE A 369 -21.10 -8.20 13.51
N HIS A 370 -22.33 -7.69 13.67
CA HIS A 370 -22.65 -6.80 14.78
C HIS A 370 -22.87 -7.61 16.07
N GLU A 371 -22.44 -7.10 17.23
CA GLU A 371 -22.55 -7.85 18.49
C GLU A 371 -24.00 -8.21 18.85
N SER A 372 -24.93 -7.28 18.60
CA SER A 372 -26.35 -7.48 18.91
C SER A 372 -27.09 -8.34 17.88
N ASP A 373 -26.55 -8.52 16.68
CA ASP A 373 -27.20 -9.25 15.59
C ASP A 373 -26.14 -10.03 14.79
N LYS A 374 -26.03 -11.32 15.10
CA LYS A 374 -25.13 -12.26 14.42
C LYS A 374 -25.84 -13.05 13.31
N THR A 375 -27.03 -12.64 12.88
CA THR A 375 -27.78 -13.35 11.82
C THR A 375 -27.28 -13.03 10.42
N LYS A 376 -26.64 -11.86 10.23
CA LYS A 376 -26.08 -11.43 8.96
C LYS A 376 -24.83 -10.56 9.15
N PRO A 377 -23.88 -10.60 8.20
CA PRO A 377 -22.77 -9.65 8.19
C PRO A 377 -23.26 -8.21 7.97
N VAL A 378 -22.57 -7.25 8.58
CA VAL A 378 -22.81 -5.81 8.41
C VAL A 378 -21.75 -5.12 7.54
N PHE A 379 -20.58 -5.74 7.42
CA PHE A 379 -19.48 -5.38 6.53
C PHE A 379 -18.70 -6.64 6.17
N PHE A 380 -17.77 -6.53 5.21
CA PHE A 380 -16.73 -7.52 4.97
C PHE A 380 -15.36 -6.84 4.90
N VAL A 381 -14.33 -7.56 5.32
CA VAL A 381 -12.93 -7.19 5.08
C VAL A 381 -12.33 -8.27 4.22
N ALA A 382 -11.60 -7.89 3.18
CA ALA A 382 -10.89 -8.86 2.36
C ALA A 382 -9.48 -8.40 2.02
N SER A 383 -8.60 -9.38 1.87
CA SER A 383 -7.25 -9.20 1.34
C SER A 383 -7.03 -10.15 0.18
N ARG A 384 -6.37 -9.67 -0.86
CA ARG A 384 -5.92 -10.47 -2.00
C ARG A 384 -4.41 -10.39 -2.07
N GLY A 385 -3.72 -11.51 -2.08
CA GLY A 385 -2.26 -11.58 -2.18
C GLY A 385 -1.85 -12.49 -3.32
N HIS A 386 -0.80 -12.10 -4.04
CA HIS A 386 -0.23 -12.94 -5.09
C HIS A 386 0.75 -13.95 -4.49
N HIS A 387 0.43 -15.23 -4.63
CA HIS A 387 1.27 -16.32 -4.15
C HIS A 387 2.29 -16.73 -5.23
N ALA A 388 3.55 -16.86 -4.85
CA ALA A 388 4.65 -17.12 -5.79
C ALA A 388 4.55 -18.47 -6.53
N ASP A 389 3.89 -19.46 -5.96
CA ASP A 389 3.56 -20.75 -6.61
C ASP A 389 2.40 -21.40 -5.85
N ILE A 390 1.43 -21.92 -6.59
CA ILE A 390 0.28 -22.68 -6.10
C ILE A 390 0.10 -23.98 -6.91
N GLY A 391 1.17 -24.47 -7.54
CA GLY A 391 1.18 -25.63 -8.42
C GLY A 391 0.89 -25.30 -9.88
N GLY A 392 0.64 -26.35 -10.67
CA GLY A 392 0.41 -26.26 -12.12
C GLY A 392 1.63 -26.66 -12.96
N LEU A 393 1.60 -26.34 -14.26
CA LEU A 393 2.57 -26.81 -15.26
C LEU A 393 4.00 -26.34 -14.98
N THR A 394 4.19 -25.04 -14.70
CA THR A 394 5.51 -24.45 -14.52
C THR A 394 5.64 -23.82 -13.14
N PRO A 395 6.87 -23.74 -12.58
CA PRO A 395 7.13 -22.90 -11.41
C PRO A 395 6.62 -21.46 -11.64
N GLY A 396 6.08 -20.86 -10.59
CA GLY A 396 5.52 -19.51 -10.65
C GLY A 396 4.01 -19.46 -10.86
N SER A 397 3.38 -20.58 -11.21
CA SER A 397 1.94 -20.67 -11.54
C SER A 397 1.47 -19.68 -12.63
N MET A 398 2.39 -19.25 -13.50
CA MET A 398 2.14 -18.40 -14.67
C MET A 398 2.54 -19.11 -15.99
N PRO A 399 2.04 -20.33 -16.29
CA PRO A 399 2.48 -21.09 -17.45
C PRO A 399 1.98 -20.46 -18.77
N PRO A 400 2.84 -20.00 -19.69
CA PRO A 400 2.44 -19.27 -20.90
C PRO A 400 1.68 -20.11 -21.93
N ASN A 401 1.72 -21.43 -21.78
CA ASN A 401 1.11 -22.41 -22.67
C ASN A 401 -0.07 -23.15 -22.01
N SER A 402 -0.59 -22.70 -20.86
CA SER A 402 -1.81 -23.28 -20.30
C SER A 402 -2.99 -23.06 -21.24
N THR A 403 -3.82 -24.10 -21.38
CA THR A 403 -5.03 -24.13 -22.20
C THR A 403 -6.28 -24.40 -21.36
N SER A 404 -6.10 -24.84 -20.12
CA SER A 404 -7.18 -25.03 -19.14
C SER A 404 -6.78 -24.46 -17.79
N LEU A 405 -7.78 -23.99 -17.03
CA LEU A 405 -7.59 -23.43 -15.69
C LEU A 405 -6.86 -24.39 -14.74
N PHE A 406 -7.09 -25.71 -14.85
CA PHE A 406 -6.41 -26.72 -14.02
C PHE A 406 -4.90 -26.75 -14.15
N GLN A 407 -4.37 -26.31 -15.29
CA GLN A 407 -2.94 -26.25 -15.55
C GLN A 407 -2.24 -25.08 -14.85
N GLU A 408 -3.01 -24.13 -14.30
CA GLU A 408 -2.53 -22.88 -13.71
C GLU A 408 -2.35 -22.97 -12.18
N GLY A 409 -2.83 -24.04 -11.54
CA GLY A 409 -2.62 -24.29 -10.11
C GLY A 409 -3.89 -24.57 -9.31
N ALA A 410 -3.79 -24.43 -7.99
CA ALA A 410 -4.85 -24.75 -7.05
C ALA A 410 -6.06 -23.82 -7.20
N GLN A 411 -7.26 -24.41 -7.14
CA GLN A 411 -8.51 -23.69 -7.38
C GLN A 411 -9.42 -23.71 -6.14
N PHE A 412 -9.89 -22.52 -5.78
CA PHE A 412 -10.78 -22.27 -4.66
C PHE A 412 -11.97 -21.45 -5.15
N LEU A 413 -13.10 -22.12 -5.37
CA LEU A 413 -14.36 -21.46 -5.72
C LEU A 413 -15.01 -20.81 -4.49
N SER A 414 -15.09 -21.58 -3.41
CA SER A 414 -15.58 -21.17 -2.08
C SER A 414 -15.05 -22.17 -1.06
N PHE A 415 -14.10 -21.78 -0.22
CA PHE A 415 -13.50 -22.65 0.78
C PHE A 415 -13.45 -21.94 2.14
N LYS A 416 -14.09 -22.50 3.17
CA LYS A 416 -13.97 -21.99 4.55
C LYS A 416 -12.61 -22.39 5.12
N ILE A 417 -11.60 -21.54 4.91
CA ILE A 417 -10.24 -21.75 5.42
C ILE A 417 -10.18 -21.62 6.95
N VAL A 418 -11.09 -20.82 7.52
CA VAL A 418 -11.42 -20.85 8.94
C VAL A 418 -12.91 -21.07 9.07
N GLU A 419 -13.30 -22.03 9.91
CA GLU A 419 -14.71 -22.29 10.22
C GLU A 419 -14.90 -22.10 11.71
N GLN A 420 -15.71 -21.11 12.10
CA GLN A 420 -15.98 -20.75 13.50
C GLN A 420 -14.70 -20.66 14.37
N GLY A 421 -13.67 -19.99 13.84
CA GLY A 421 -12.38 -19.80 14.52
C GLY A 421 -11.38 -20.96 14.38
N GLN A 422 -11.72 -22.07 13.73
CA GLN A 422 -10.81 -23.20 13.51
C GLN A 422 -10.17 -23.17 12.12
N PHE A 423 -8.85 -23.08 12.05
CA PHE A 423 -8.09 -23.10 10.79
C PHE A 423 -8.03 -24.52 10.19
N LYS A 424 -8.53 -24.68 8.97
CA LYS A 424 -8.67 -25.97 8.26
C LYS A 424 -7.39 -26.32 7.49
N GLU A 425 -6.28 -26.49 8.22
CA GLU A 425 -4.95 -26.66 7.62
C GLU A 425 -4.83 -27.92 6.77
N LYS A 426 -5.40 -29.04 7.24
CA LYS A 426 -5.31 -30.33 6.54
C LYS A 426 -6.02 -30.26 5.18
N GLU A 427 -7.25 -29.75 5.18
CA GLU A 427 -8.09 -29.61 3.98
C GLU A 427 -7.48 -28.60 3.00
N LEU A 428 -6.87 -27.53 3.51
CA LEU A 428 -6.12 -26.57 2.70
C LEU A 428 -4.94 -27.24 2.00
N ILE A 429 -4.15 -28.04 2.72
CA ILE A 429 -3.00 -28.78 2.14
C ILE A 429 -3.48 -29.74 1.05
N GLU A 430 -4.57 -30.47 1.31
CA GLU A 430 -5.16 -31.38 0.31
C GLU A 430 -5.53 -30.61 -0.97
N LYS A 431 -6.16 -29.44 -0.84
CA LYS A 431 -6.52 -28.56 -1.97
C LYS A 431 -5.32 -27.99 -2.71
N LEU A 432 -4.30 -27.52 -2.00
CA LEU A 432 -3.06 -27.02 -2.60
C LEU A 432 -2.26 -28.12 -3.33
N ASN A 433 -2.48 -29.38 -2.98
CA ASN A 433 -1.87 -30.55 -3.63
C ASN A 433 -2.70 -31.11 -4.78
N GLU A 434 -3.97 -30.71 -4.96
CA GLU A 434 -4.82 -31.20 -6.05
C GLU A 434 -4.22 -31.04 -7.45
N PRO A 435 -3.55 -29.92 -7.81
CA PRO A 435 -2.93 -29.76 -9.13
C PRO A 435 -1.92 -30.86 -9.47
N GLY A 436 -1.22 -31.41 -8.47
CA GLY A 436 -0.23 -32.48 -8.66
C GLY A 436 -0.83 -33.83 -9.03
N LYS A 437 -2.16 -33.98 -9.04
CA LYS A 437 -2.85 -35.18 -9.51
C LYS A 437 -3.01 -35.21 -11.03
N GLN A 438 -2.80 -34.08 -11.71
CA GLN A 438 -2.92 -33.95 -13.16
C GLN A 438 -1.60 -34.28 -13.85
N GLU A 439 -1.69 -34.83 -15.06
CA GLU A 439 -0.50 -35.14 -15.86
C GLU A 439 0.31 -33.85 -16.13
N ASN A 440 1.63 -33.94 -15.99
CA ASN A 440 2.59 -32.84 -16.21
C ASN A 440 2.40 -31.60 -15.30
N CYS A 441 1.52 -31.67 -14.31
CA CYS A 441 1.35 -30.62 -13.30
C CYS A 441 2.05 -31.02 -11.99
N SER A 442 2.47 -30.01 -11.23
CA SER A 442 2.97 -30.21 -9.87
C SER A 442 1.97 -29.68 -8.85
N ALA A 443 2.02 -30.24 -7.64
CA ALA A 443 1.49 -29.55 -6.47
C ALA A 443 2.25 -28.24 -6.23
N THR A 444 1.79 -27.42 -5.28
CA THR A 444 2.55 -26.22 -4.92
C THR A 444 3.99 -26.55 -4.53
N ARG A 445 4.93 -25.80 -5.11
CA ARG A 445 6.37 -25.91 -4.82
C ARG A 445 6.77 -25.12 -3.58
N THR A 446 5.84 -24.32 -3.03
CA THR A 446 6.08 -23.42 -1.90
C THR A 446 5.00 -23.55 -0.82
N LEU A 447 4.59 -24.77 -0.48
CA LEU A 447 3.49 -25.04 0.46
C LEU A 447 3.59 -24.25 1.78
N MET A 448 4.78 -24.24 2.39
CA MET A 448 5.01 -23.51 3.65
C MET A 448 4.87 -21.99 3.49
N HIS A 449 5.20 -21.44 2.31
CA HIS A 449 4.95 -20.03 2.01
C HIS A 449 3.47 -19.77 1.83
N ASN A 450 2.75 -20.65 1.13
CA ASN A 450 1.31 -20.48 0.94
C ASN A 450 0.56 -20.47 2.27
N ILE A 451 0.84 -21.41 3.18
CA ILE A 451 0.19 -21.46 4.49
C ILE A 451 0.53 -20.22 5.32
N ALA A 452 1.78 -19.78 5.33
CA ALA A 452 2.21 -18.60 6.08
C ALA A 452 1.56 -17.31 5.55
N ASP A 453 1.55 -17.12 4.23
CA ASP A 453 0.95 -15.94 3.61
C ASP A 453 -0.59 -15.93 3.77
N LEU A 454 -1.26 -17.09 3.74
CA LEU A 454 -2.68 -17.18 4.07
C LEU A 454 -2.97 -16.83 5.54
N LYS A 455 -2.13 -17.29 6.47
CA LYS A 455 -2.22 -16.90 7.90
C LYS A 455 -2.00 -15.38 8.06
N ALA A 456 -1.07 -14.79 7.32
CA ALA A 456 -0.84 -13.34 7.27
C ALA A 456 -2.06 -12.57 6.74
N GLN A 457 -2.70 -13.05 5.67
CA GLN A 457 -3.94 -12.48 5.13
C GLN A 457 -5.11 -12.56 6.13
N ILE A 458 -5.26 -13.69 6.83
CA ILE A 458 -6.26 -13.85 7.90
C ILE A 458 -6.00 -12.83 9.02
N ALA A 459 -4.76 -12.70 9.48
CA ALA A 459 -4.40 -11.74 10.52
C ALA A 459 -4.66 -10.28 10.08
N ALA A 460 -4.34 -9.94 8.83
CA ALA A 460 -4.62 -8.64 8.25
C ALA A 460 -6.13 -8.33 8.23
N ASN A 461 -6.95 -9.30 7.82
CA ASN A 461 -8.40 -9.14 7.82
C ASN A 461 -8.95 -8.97 9.25
N LEU A 462 -8.49 -9.77 10.22
CA LEU A 462 -8.91 -9.67 11.62
C LEU A 462 -8.60 -8.29 12.22
N LYS A 463 -7.45 -7.69 11.87
CA LYS A 463 -7.15 -6.29 12.24
C LYS A 463 -8.20 -5.34 11.66
N GLY A 464 -8.61 -5.54 10.40
CA GLY A 464 -9.67 -4.75 9.78
C GLY A 464 -11.02 -4.92 10.46
N VAL A 465 -11.42 -6.16 10.77
CA VAL A 465 -12.66 -6.46 11.50
C VAL A 465 -12.69 -5.69 12.81
N LYS A 466 -11.60 -5.74 13.60
CA LYS A 466 -11.49 -5.00 14.86
C LYS A 466 -11.67 -3.49 14.68
N LEU A 467 -11.00 -2.90 13.70
CA LEU A 467 -11.11 -1.45 13.45
C LEU A 467 -12.50 -1.03 12.96
N VAL A 468 -13.20 -1.89 12.20
CA VAL A 468 -14.59 -1.66 11.80
C VAL A 468 -15.51 -1.72 13.03
N GLN A 469 -15.32 -2.70 13.91
CA GLN A 469 -16.06 -2.81 15.18
C GLN A 469 -15.86 -1.54 16.02
N GLU A 470 -14.61 -1.12 16.23
CA GLU A 470 -14.28 0.10 16.98
C GLU A 470 -14.94 1.35 16.36
N LEU A 471 -15.02 1.43 15.03
CA LEU A 471 -15.69 2.53 14.34
C LEU A 471 -17.21 2.51 14.56
N ILE A 472 -17.81 1.33 14.55
CA ILE A 472 -19.23 1.12 14.86
C ILE A 472 -19.53 1.48 16.33
N ASP A 473 -18.66 1.12 17.26
CA ASP A 473 -18.84 1.44 18.68
C ASP A 473 -18.82 2.95 18.95
N ILE A 474 -18.04 3.71 18.17
CA ILE A 474 -17.93 5.17 18.31
C ILE A 474 -19.14 5.90 17.71
N TYR A 475 -19.61 5.50 16.52
CA TYR A 475 -20.60 6.27 15.74
C TYR A 475 -21.95 5.58 15.57
N SER A 476 -22.12 4.34 16.05
CA SER A 476 -23.21 3.42 15.72
C SER A 476 -23.19 2.91 14.26
N LEU A 477 -23.71 1.70 14.07
CA LEU A 477 -23.78 1.06 12.75
C LEU A 477 -24.53 1.92 11.71
N LYS A 478 -25.62 2.58 12.12
CA LYS A 478 -26.47 3.38 11.23
C LYS A 478 -25.72 4.55 10.62
N VAL A 479 -24.93 5.26 11.41
CA VAL A 479 -24.14 6.41 10.94
C VAL A 479 -23.01 5.94 10.04
N VAL A 480 -22.28 4.89 10.43
CA VAL A 480 -21.18 4.34 9.62
C VAL A 480 -21.69 3.94 8.23
N GLN A 481 -22.83 3.25 8.15
CA GLN A 481 -23.44 2.85 6.87
C GLN A 481 -24.00 4.04 6.07
N ALA A 482 -24.55 5.07 6.73
CA ALA A 482 -25.00 6.28 6.04
C ALA A 482 -23.84 7.01 5.35
N TYR A 483 -22.74 7.23 6.08
CA TYR A 483 -21.55 7.89 5.53
C TYR A 483 -20.82 7.06 4.48
N MET A 484 -20.83 5.73 4.60
CA MET A 484 -20.41 4.83 3.51
C MET A 484 -21.19 5.10 2.22
N ARG A 485 -22.52 5.20 2.31
CA ARG A 485 -23.38 5.46 1.13
C ARG A 485 -23.11 6.83 0.53
N TYR A 486 -23.00 7.89 1.34
CA TYR A 486 -22.66 9.23 0.86
C TYR A 486 -21.32 9.28 0.10
N ILE A 487 -20.32 8.51 0.55
CA ILE A 487 -19.02 8.41 -0.14
C ILE A 487 -19.16 7.73 -1.51
N GLN A 488 -20.01 6.70 -1.62
CA GLN A 488 -20.29 6.05 -2.90
C GLN A 488 -21.12 6.95 -3.82
N ASP A 489 -22.09 7.69 -3.29
CA ASP A 489 -22.91 8.64 -4.06
C ASP A 489 -22.06 9.78 -4.63
N ASN A 490 -21.07 10.26 -3.87
CA ASN A 490 -20.10 11.24 -4.34
C ASN A 490 -19.25 10.70 -5.51
N ALA A 491 -18.81 9.45 -5.44
CA ALA A 491 -18.05 8.82 -6.52
C ALA A 491 -18.90 8.63 -7.80
N GLU A 492 -20.17 8.26 -7.65
CA GLU A 492 -21.13 8.21 -8.77
C GLU A 492 -21.29 9.59 -9.42
N THR A 493 -21.44 10.63 -8.61
CA THR A 493 -21.57 12.02 -9.10
C THR A 493 -20.35 12.46 -9.88
N ALA A 494 -19.15 12.17 -9.38
CA ALA A 494 -17.90 12.50 -10.06
C ALA A 494 -17.75 11.81 -11.43
N VAL A 495 -18.20 10.55 -11.56
CA VAL A 495 -18.23 9.87 -12.85
C VAL A 495 -19.28 10.48 -13.78
N LYS A 496 -20.47 10.84 -13.28
CA LYS A 496 -21.48 11.55 -14.08
C LYS A 496 -20.95 12.87 -14.63
N ASP A 497 -20.19 13.62 -13.84
CA ASP A 497 -19.61 14.89 -14.26
C ASP A 497 -18.46 14.71 -15.26
N LEU A 498 -17.67 13.63 -15.14
CA LEU A 498 -16.72 13.23 -16.18
C LEU A 498 -17.45 12.95 -17.50
N LEU A 499 -18.55 12.18 -17.49
CA LEU A 499 -19.29 11.87 -18.72
C LEU A 499 -19.84 13.14 -19.39
N LYS A 500 -20.35 14.09 -18.60
CA LYS A 500 -20.80 15.40 -19.11
C LYS A 500 -19.66 16.21 -19.71
N SER A 501 -18.49 16.23 -19.07
CA SER A 501 -17.34 17.02 -19.57
C SER A 501 -16.77 16.45 -20.88
N VAL A 502 -16.77 15.12 -21.03
CA VAL A 502 -16.43 14.46 -22.29
C VAL A 502 -17.44 14.86 -23.38
N LEU A 503 -18.74 14.78 -23.10
CA LEU A 503 -19.79 15.18 -24.05
C LEU A 503 -19.67 16.64 -24.49
N HIS A 504 -19.40 17.55 -23.56
CA HIS A 504 -19.15 18.96 -23.85
C HIS A 504 -17.94 19.16 -24.76
N SER A 505 -16.81 18.54 -24.42
CA SER A 505 -15.55 18.66 -25.17
C SER A 505 -15.67 18.12 -26.61
N PHE A 506 -16.45 17.06 -26.82
CA PHE A 506 -16.73 16.53 -28.16
C PHE A 506 -17.68 17.43 -28.95
N SER A 507 -18.74 17.95 -28.30
CA SER A 507 -19.69 18.86 -28.94
C SER A 507 -19.01 20.15 -29.46
N GLU A 508 -18.07 20.70 -28.68
CA GLU A 508 -17.25 21.85 -29.10
C GLU A 508 -16.38 21.52 -30.32
N LYS A 509 -15.70 20.37 -30.34
CA LYS A 509 -14.86 19.95 -31.48
C LYS A 509 -15.67 19.74 -32.76
N GLU A 510 -16.83 19.08 -32.67
CA GLU A 510 -17.72 18.80 -33.81
C GLU A 510 -18.57 20.00 -34.25
N HIS A 511 -18.56 21.11 -33.49
CA HIS A 511 -19.44 22.27 -33.69
C HIS A 511 -20.94 21.88 -33.81
N LYS A 512 -21.35 20.86 -33.04
CA LYS A 512 -22.72 20.32 -33.04
C LYS A 512 -23.15 20.07 -31.61
N HIS A 513 -24.33 20.58 -31.22
CA HIS A 513 -24.99 20.15 -29.99
C HIS A 513 -25.49 18.71 -30.18
N GLN A 514 -24.89 17.76 -29.47
CA GLN A 514 -25.33 16.37 -29.42
C GLN A 514 -25.72 16.02 -27.98
N ASP A 515 -26.93 15.50 -27.79
CA ASP A 515 -27.38 15.02 -26.49
C ASP A 515 -26.72 13.70 -26.08
N ASN A 516 -26.19 12.95 -27.07
CA ASN A 516 -25.52 11.67 -26.88
C ASN A 516 -24.28 11.58 -27.79
N ILE A 517 -23.23 10.89 -27.33
CA ILE A 517 -22.02 10.65 -28.13
C ILE A 517 -21.65 9.18 -28.15
N LYS A 518 -21.04 8.74 -29.27
CA LYS A 518 -20.49 7.39 -29.42
C LYS A 518 -18.99 7.45 -29.62
N LEU A 519 -18.26 6.79 -28.73
CA LEU A 519 -16.81 6.63 -28.81
C LEU A 519 -16.48 5.21 -29.25
N HIS A 520 -15.36 5.04 -29.96
CA HIS A 520 -14.97 3.74 -30.47
C HIS A 520 -13.45 3.60 -30.50
N ALA A 521 -12.95 2.46 -30.04
CA ALA A 521 -11.54 2.09 -30.17
C ALA A 521 -11.38 0.57 -30.34
N VAL A 522 -10.31 0.22 -31.05
CA VAL A 522 -9.91 -1.17 -31.29
C VAL A 522 -8.40 -1.28 -31.12
N ASP A 523 -7.94 -2.35 -30.48
CA ASP A 523 -6.53 -2.73 -30.44
C ASP A 523 -6.38 -4.26 -30.45
N TYR A 524 -5.16 -4.74 -30.68
CA TYR A 524 -4.87 -6.14 -30.98
C TYR A 524 -3.77 -6.71 -30.07
N MET A 525 -4.00 -7.90 -29.56
CA MET A 525 -2.97 -8.72 -28.91
C MET A 525 -1.93 -9.19 -29.95
N ASP A 526 -0.73 -9.59 -29.53
CA ASP A 526 0.34 -10.02 -30.44
C ASP A 526 0.00 -11.24 -31.33
N ASP A 527 -1.03 -12.02 -30.99
CA ASP A 527 -1.53 -13.15 -31.79
C ASP A 527 -2.59 -12.72 -32.84
N GLY A 528 -2.95 -11.44 -32.87
CA GLY A 528 -4.01 -10.89 -33.72
C GLY A 528 -5.41 -10.89 -33.10
N SER A 529 -5.58 -11.41 -31.88
CA SER A 529 -6.86 -11.33 -31.15
C SER A 529 -7.25 -9.87 -30.91
N LYS A 530 -8.49 -9.53 -31.20
CA LYS A 530 -9.00 -8.14 -31.23
C LYS A 530 -9.79 -7.82 -29.96
N ILE A 531 -9.53 -6.66 -29.38
CA ILE A 531 -10.38 -6.04 -28.35
C ILE A 531 -11.07 -4.84 -28.99
N CYS A 532 -12.40 -4.83 -28.95
CA CYS A 532 -13.25 -3.81 -29.55
C CYS A 532 -14.14 -3.19 -28.48
N LEU A 533 -14.19 -1.86 -28.43
CA LEU A 533 -15.01 -1.12 -27.49
C LEU A 533 -15.79 -0.02 -28.21
N CYS A 534 -17.10 0.00 -27.98
CA CYS A 534 -17.99 1.11 -28.28
C CYS A 534 -18.54 1.66 -26.96
N ILE A 535 -18.45 2.98 -26.74
CA ILE A 535 -19.00 3.65 -25.55
C ILE A 535 -20.14 4.56 -26.01
N ASP A 536 -21.35 4.29 -25.54
CA ASP A 536 -22.53 5.11 -25.79
C ASP A 536 -22.81 5.95 -24.54
N ILE A 537 -22.62 7.27 -24.61
CA ILE A 537 -22.81 8.19 -23.48
C ILE A 537 -24.14 8.92 -23.66
N ASP A 538 -25.03 8.73 -22.69
CA ASP A 538 -26.33 9.40 -22.58
C ASP A 538 -26.18 10.67 -21.73
N GLY A 539 -26.26 11.83 -22.37
CA GLY A 539 -26.13 13.12 -21.70
C GLY A 539 -27.31 13.47 -20.80
N GLN A 540 -28.53 13.00 -21.10
CA GLN A 540 -29.73 13.30 -20.33
C GLN A 540 -29.69 12.63 -18.96
N HIS A 541 -29.24 11.37 -18.90
CA HIS A 541 -29.17 10.59 -17.67
C HIS A 541 -27.76 10.55 -17.06
N SER A 542 -26.75 11.08 -17.77
CA SER A 542 -25.33 10.98 -17.41
C SER A 542 -24.90 9.53 -17.17
N LYS A 543 -25.33 8.63 -18.06
CA LYS A 543 -24.99 7.21 -18.03
C LYS A 543 -24.17 6.83 -19.24
N ALA A 544 -23.38 5.77 -19.12
CA ALA A 544 -22.60 5.26 -20.26
C ALA A 544 -22.71 3.75 -20.37
N LYS A 545 -22.82 3.27 -21.60
CA LYS A 545 -22.81 1.85 -21.94
C LYS A 545 -21.51 1.48 -22.64
N PHE A 546 -20.73 0.63 -21.99
CA PHE A 546 -19.47 0.09 -22.49
C PHE A 546 -19.77 -1.25 -23.16
N ASP A 547 -19.83 -1.25 -24.49
CA ASP A 547 -20.16 -2.41 -25.30
C ASP A 547 -18.92 -2.98 -25.97
N PHE A 548 -18.54 -4.20 -25.54
CA PHE A 548 -17.39 -4.92 -26.08
C PHE A 548 -17.75 -5.89 -27.23
N THR A 549 -18.95 -5.77 -27.79
CA THR A 549 -19.36 -6.54 -28.97
C THR A 549 -18.37 -6.34 -30.13
N GLY A 550 -17.98 -7.45 -30.76
CA GLY A 550 -16.96 -7.48 -31.81
C GLY A 550 -15.56 -7.80 -31.31
N THR A 551 -15.33 -7.88 -30.00
CA THR A 551 -14.13 -8.49 -29.40
C THR A 551 -14.05 -9.97 -29.80
N SER A 552 -12.82 -10.46 -30.04
CA SER A 552 -12.56 -11.84 -30.44
C SER A 552 -13.13 -12.86 -29.46
N GLU A 553 -13.38 -14.06 -29.97
CA GLU A 553 -13.70 -15.25 -29.19
C GLU A 553 -12.62 -15.54 -28.16
N GLN A 554 -12.96 -16.34 -27.14
CA GLN A 554 -11.96 -16.86 -26.21
C GLN A 554 -10.84 -17.57 -26.98
N VAL A 555 -9.61 -17.36 -26.54
CA VAL A 555 -8.43 -17.99 -27.12
C VAL A 555 -8.18 -19.34 -26.47
N TRP A 556 -7.47 -20.21 -27.21
CA TRP A 556 -7.09 -21.53 -26.71
C TRP A 556 -6.12 -21.49 -25.53
N TYR A 557 -5.32 -20.43 -25.43
CA TYR A 557 -4.31 -20.24 -24.37
C TYR A 557 -4.84 -19.35 -23.24
N ASN A 558 -3.96 -18.67 -22.51
CA ASN A 558 -4.28 -18.12 -21.19
C ASN A 558 -4.49 -16.61 -21.11
N TRP A 559 -4.44 -15.88 -22.22
CA TRP A 559 -4.71 -14.43 -22.23
C TRP A 559 -6.21 -14.10 -22.27
N ASN A 560 -7.07 -15.05 -21.91
CA ASN A 560 -8.48 -14.78 -21.63
C ASN A 560 -8.62 -13.99 -20.33
N ALA A 561 -9.34 -12.88 -20.37
CA ALA A 561 -9.60 -12.04 -19.19
C ALA A 561 -11.00 -12.32 -18.64
N PRO A 562 -11.13 -12.73 -17.36
CA PRO A 562 -12.42 -12.83 -16.69
C PRO A 562 -13.13 -11.47 -16.62
N ARG A 563 -14.47 -11.50 -16.53
CA ARG A 563 -15.31 -10.29 -16.41
C ARG A 563 -14.84 -9.31 -15.34
N SER A 564 -14.37 -9.84 -14.21
CA SER A 564 -13.85 -9.08 -13.07
C SER A 564 -12.69 -8.15 -13.47
N ILE A 565 -11.83 -8.58 -14.40
CA ILE A 565 -10.71 -7.79 -14.91
C ILE A 565 -11.20 -6.62 -15.75
N THR A 566 -12.18 -6.87 -16.63
CA THR A 566 -12.77 -5.80 -17.46
C THR A 566 -13.41 -4.73 -16.60
N ASN A 567 -14.16 -5.13 -15.56
CA ASN A 567 -14.72 -4.18 -14.58
C ASN A 567 -13.61 -3.36 -13.88
N SER A 568 -12.52 -4.00 -13.43
CA SER A 568 -11.38 -3.29 -12.83
C SER A 568 -10.73 -2.28 -13.78
N ALA A 569 -10.57 -2.64 -15.05
CA ALA A 569 -9.99 -1.75 -16.07
C ALA A 569 -10.87 -0.51 -16.30
N ILE A 570 -12.19 -0.69 -16.38
CA ILE A 570 -13.15 0.43 -16.52
C ILE A 570 -13.09 1.36 -15.31
N ILE A 571 -13.18 0.81 -14.09
CA ILE A 571 -13.11 1.58 -12.84
C ILE A 571 -11.82 2.40 -12.78
N TYR A 572 -10.69 1.78 -13.11
CA TYR A 572 -9.39 2.44 -13.13
C TYR A 572 -9.35 3.60 -14.13
N CYS A 573 -9.79 3.38 -15.37
CA CYS A 573 -9.75 4.41 -16.42
C CYS A 573 -10.64 5.60 -16.06
N LEU A 574 -11.87 5.34 -15.59
CA LEU A 574 -12.78 6.40 -15.14
C LEU A 574 -12.16 7.20 -14.01
N ARG A 575 -11.56 6.52 -13.00
CA ARG A 575 -10.89 7.22 -11.90
C ARG A 575 -9.69 8.04 -12.34
N ALA A 576 -8.88 7.50 -13.25
CA ALA A 576 -7.65 8.14 -13.74
C ALA A 576 -7.94 9.44 -14.51
N MET A 577 -9.13 9.55 -15.13
CA MET A 577 -9.55 10.75 -15.87
C MET A 577 -10.24 11.80 -14.98
N ILE A 578 -10.60 11.49 -13.73
CA ILE A 578 -11.22 12.45 -12.81
C ILE A 578 -10.14 13.32 -12.15
N ALA A 579 -10.21 14.63 -12.39
CA ALA A 579 -9.20 15.61 -12.02
C ALA A 579 -9.14 15.97 -10.51
N HIS A 580 -10.06 15.48 -9.68
CA HIS A 580 -10.09 15.73 -8.24
C HIS A 580 -10.00 14.44 -7.43
N GLU A 581 -9.69 14.58 -6.13
CA GLU A 581 -9.55 13.44 -5.23
C GLU A 581 -10.91 12.84 -4.87
N ILE A 582 -11.25 11.74 -5.53
CA ILE A 582 -12.32 10.84 -5.06
C ILE A 582 -11.74 9.52 -4.55
N PRO A 583 -12.32 8.93 -3.49
CA PRO A 583 -11.98 7.59 -3.08
C PRO A 583 -12.45 6.62 -4.15
N LEU A 584 -11.68 5.56 -4.36
CA LEU A 584 -12.02 4.55 -5.34
C LEU A 584 -12.94 3.50 -4.70
N ASN A 585 -14.19 3.45 -5.16
CA ASN A 585 -15.23 2.59 -4.60
C ASN A 585 -16.28 2.21 -5.67
N ASN A 586 -17.28 1.41 -5.29
CA ASN A 586 -18.31 0.91 -6.22
C ASN A 586 -19.17 2.01 -6.87
N GLY A 587 -19.24 3.20 -6.29
CA GLY A 587 -19.98 4.33 -6.84
C GLY A 587 -19.58 4.67 -8.27
N CYS A 588 -18.30 4.46 -8.63
CA CYS A 588 -17.80 4.71 -9.99
C CYS A 588 -18.48 3.85 -11.07
N MET A 589 -19.02 2.68 -10.72
CA MET A 589 -19.65 1.75 -11.67
C MET A 589 -21.16 1.92 -11.78
N ARG A 590 -21.81 2.58 -10.81
CA ARG A 590 -23.28 2.75 -10.80
C ARG A 590 -23.86 3.41 -12.07
N PRO A 591 -23.21 4.42 -12.71
CA PRO A 591 -23.73 5.00 -13.94
C PRO A 591 -23.31 4.23 -15.21
N ILE A 592 -22.62 3.09 -15.06
CA ILE A 592 -21.98 2.37 -16.16
C ILE A 592 -22.66 1.01 -16.39
N GLU A 593 -23.15 0.80 -17.60
CA GLU A 593 -23.58 -0.51 -18.09
C GLU A 593 -22.44 -1.16 -18.87
N VAL A 594 -22.17 -2.46 -18.64
CA VAL A 594 -21.09 -3.18 -19.32
C VAL A 594 -21.66 -4.40 -20.05
N ILE A 595 -21.43 -4.47 -21.36
CA ILE A 595 -21.83 -5.60 -22.21
C ILE A 595 -20.59 -6.38 -22.63
N LEU A 596 -20.54 -7.66 -22.21
CA LEU A 596 -19.48 -8.59 -22.56
C LEU A 596 -20.08 -9.83 -23.25
N PRO A 597 -19.80 -10.07 -24.55
CA PRO A 597 -20.30 -11.24 -25.25
C PRO A 597 -19.84 -12.54 -24.56
N PRO A 598 -20.75 -13.48 -24.22
CA PRO A 598 -20.36 -14.78 -23.64
C PRO A 598 -19.43 -15.56 -24.56
N GLY A 599 -18.39 -16.20 -24.00
CA GLY A 599 -17.42 -16.96 -24.77
C GLY A 599 -16.42 -16.10 -25.55
N SER A 600 -16.37 -14.79 -25.29
CA SER A 600 -15.34 -13.89 -25.82
C SER A 600 -14.07 -13.92 -24.98
N LEU A 601 -13.00 -13.30 -25.51
CA LEU A 601 -11.74 -13.07 -24.81
C LEU A 601 -11.91 -12.40 -23.43
N LEU A 602 -12.98 -11.61 -23.25
CA LEU A 602 -13.26 -10.83 -22.04
C LEU A 602 -14.36 -11.42 -21.15
N ASN A 603 -14.95 -12.54 -21.58
CA ASN A 603 -15.94 -13.30 -20.82
C ASN A 603 -15.83 -14.79 -21.20
N PRO A 604 -14.67 -15.42 -20.91
CA PRO A 604 -14.38 -16.77 -21.34
C PRO A 604 -15.21 -17.80 -20.57
N HIS A 605 -15.25 -19.03 -21.07
CA HIS A 605 -15.80 -20.16 -20.32
C HIS A 605 -15.04 -20.38 -19.01
N LYS A 606 -15.74 -20.88 -17.97
CA LYS A 606 -15.19 -21.09 -16.62
C LYS A 606 -13.95 -22.00 -16.53
N ASP A 607 -13.75 -22.87 -17.53
CA ASP A 607 -12.66 -23.85 -17.56
C ASP A 607 -11.45 -23.37 -18.39
N ALA A 608 -11.57 -22.20 -19.03
CA ALA A 608 -10.50 -21.62 -19.83
C ALA A 608 -9.32 -21.20 -18.94
N ALA A 609 -8.11 -21.29 -19.49
CA ALA A 609 -6.92 -20.70 -18.89
C ALA A 609 -7.01 -19.16 -18.92
N VAL A 610 -6.62 -18.48 -17.84
CA VAL A 610 -6.82 -17.02 -17.67
C VAL A 610 -5.63 -16.26 -17.12
N VAL A 611 -4.54 -16.94 -16.73
CA VAL A 611 -3.45 -16.28 -16.01
C VAL A 611 -2.79 -15.15 -16.81
N GLY A 612 -2.72 -15.29 -18.13
CA GLY A 612 -2.24 -14.24 -19.04
C GLY A 612 -3.21 -13.06 -19.18
N GLY A 613 -4.51 -13.27 -18.93
CA GLY A 613 -5.53 -12.23 -19.03
C GLY A 613 -5.30 -11.12 -18.02
N ASN A 614 -4.85 -11.49 -16.83
CA ASN A 614 -4.52 -10.55 -15.75
C ASN A 614 -3.33 -9.65 -16.05
N VAL A 615 -2.32 -10.14 -16.78
CA VAL A 615 -1.04 -9.42 -16.95
C VAL A 615 -0.84 -8.83 -18.33
N LEU A 616 -1.61 -9.29 -19.33
CA LEU A 616 -1.52 -8.86 -20.73
C LEU A 616 -2.80 -8.17 -21.18
N THR A 617 -3.91 -8.89 -21.19
CA THR A 617 -5.20 -8.42 -21.73
C THR A 617 -5.76 -7.27 -20.91
N SER A 618 -5.55 -7.27 -19.59
CA SER A 618 -5.90 -6.15 -18.70
C SER A 618 -5.23 -4.83 -19.10
N GLN A 619 -3.95 -4.87 -19.49
CA GLN A 619 -3.21 -3.70 -19.95
C GLN A 619 -3.74 -3.22 -21.30
N ARG A 620 -4.01 -4.16 -22.20
CA ARG A 620 -4.59 -3.84 -23.52
C ARG A 620 -5.98 -3.23 -23.41
N LEU A 621 -6.81 -3.72 -22.49
CA LEU A 621 -8.12 -3.15 -22.18
C LEU A 621 -8.01 -1.69 -21.77
N VAL A 622 -7.06 -1.35 -20.90
CA VAL A 622 -6.84 0.04 -20.47
C VAL A 622 -6.43 0.92 -21.65
N ASP A 623 -5.49 0.46 -22.48
CA ASP A 623 -5.10 1.18 -23.70
C ASP A 623 -6.34 1.45 -24.58
N VAL A 624 -7.18 0.44 -24.85
CA VAL A 624 -8.42 0.59 -25.65
C VAL A 624 -9.39 1.59 -25.03
N ILE A 625 -9.63 1.52 -23.72
CA ILE A 625 -10.56 2.44 -23.05
C ILE A 625 -10.03 3.87 -23.12
N LEU A 626 -8.77 4.10 -22.77
CA LEU A 626 -8.16 5.44 -22.81
C LEU A 626 -8.07 5.98 -24.24
N HIS A 627 -7.86 5.12 -25.23
CA HIS A 627 -7.91 5.50 -26.65
C HIS A 627 -9.31 5.96 -27.06
N ALA A 628 -10.36 5.24 -26.65
CA ALA A 628 -11.75 5.62 -26.99
C ALA A 628 -12.08 7.03 -26.46
N PHE A 629 -11.59 7.38 -25.27
CA PHE A 629 -11.72 8.73 -24.72
C PHE A 629 -10.73 9.76 -25.30
N GLY A 630 -9.73 9.33 -26.07
CA GLY A 630 -8.65 10.18 -26.55
C GLY A 630 -7.81 10.79 -25.42
N ALA A 631 -7.70 10.08 -24.29
CA ALA A 631 -7.13 10.60 -23.04
C ALA A 631 -5.59 10.70 -23.07
N CYS A 632 -4.92 9.65 -23.58
CA CYS A 632 -3.46 9.59 -23.69
C CYS A 632 -3.01 8.55 -24.73
N ALA A 633 -1.75 8.64 -25.15
CA ALA A 633 -1.10 7.59 -25.95
C ALA A 633 -0.96 6.28 -25.16
N ALA A 634 -0.69 5.17 -25.85
CA ALA A 634 -0.51 3.87 -25.19
C ALA A 634 0.72 3.86 -24.29
N SER A 635 0.61 3.21 -23.13
CA SER A 635 1.80 2.81 -22.38
C SER A 635 2.40 1.53 -22.96
N GLN A 636 3.35 0.92 -22.27
CA GLN A 636 3.98 -0.35 -22.64
C GLN A 636 3.02 -1.54 -22.90
N GLY A 637 1.71 -1.42 -22.60
CA GLY A 637 0.66 -2.39 -22.97
C GLY A 637 0.82 -3.81 -22.42
N CYS A 638 1.65 -4.00 -21.39
CA CYS A 638 1.98 -5.28 -20.78
C CYS A 638 2.65 -5.07 -19.41
N MET A 639 2.52 -6.02 -18.48
CA MET A 639 3.25 -6.00 -17.20
C MET A 639 4.67 -6.61 -17.26
N ASN A 640 5.12 -7.04 -18.44
CA ASN A 640 6.34 -7.83 -18.70
C ASN A 640 6.58 -8.91 -17.63
N ASN A 641 5.67 -9.89 -17.58
CA ASN A 641 5.68 -10.89 -16.54
C ASN A 641 6.76 -11.94 -16.78
N ILE A 642 7.58 -12.18 -15.76
CA ILE A 642 8.67 -13.13 -15.78
C ILE A 642 8.59 -14.04 -14.56
N THR A 643 8.64 -15.34 -14.77
CA THR A 643 8.72 -16.34 -13.72
C THR A 643 9.86 -17.30 -13.96
N TRP A 644 10.48 -17.75 -12.89
CA TRP A 644 11.41 -18.87 -12.99
C TRP A 644 11.47 -19.67 -11.71
N GLY A 645 11.87 -20.92 -11.85
CA GLY A 645 11.94 -21.82 -10.73
C GLY A 645 12.47 -23.19 -11.07
N ASP A 646 12.46 -24.04 -10.06
CA ASP A 646 12.72 -25.47 -10.15
C ASP A 646 11.61 -26.25 -9.42
N ASN A 647 11.55 -27.56 -9.62
CA ASN A 647 10.56 -28.42 -8.95
C ASN A 647 10.96 -28.79 -7.50
N LYS A 648 12.00 -28.19 -6.93
CA LYS A 648 12.55 -28.61 -5.62
C LYS A 648 12.26 -27.62 -4.50
N ALA A 649 12.25 -26.32 -4.76
CA ALA A 649 11.82 -25.29 -3.80
C ALA A 649 11.82 -23.86 -4.37
N THR A 650 12.42 -23.64 -5.53
CA THR A 650 12.61 -22.27 -6.03
C THR A 650 11.43 -21.87 -6.91
N SER A 651 10.72 -20.82 -6.54
CA SER A 651 9.77 -20.13 -7.43
C SER A 651 9.90 -18.63 -7.24
N TYR A 652 10.09 -17.92 -8.35
CA TYR A 652 10.16 -16.47 -8.41
C TYR A 652 9.20 -15.95 -9.47
N TYR A 653 8.55 -14.83 -9.15
CA TYR A 653 7.63 -14.13 -10.02
C TYR A 653 7.91 -12.62 -9.94
N GLU A 654 7.98 -11.96 -11.09
CA GLU A 654 8.15 -10.51 -11.20
C GLU A 654 7.40 -9.91 -12.39
N THR A 655 6.81 -8.73 -12.18
CA THR A 655 6.38 -7.84 -13.27
C THR A 655 7.41 -6.74 -13.44
N VAL A 656 7.83 -6.46 -14.68
CA VAL A 656 8.88 -5.49 -14.97
C VAL A 656 8.31 -4.24 -15.65
N ALA A 657 8.76 -3.09 -15.18
CA ALA A 657 8.35 -1.76 -15.64
C ALA A 657 8.72 -1.48 -17.12
N GLY A 658 8.12 -0.43 -17.69
CA GLY A 658 8.42 0.03 -19.04
C GLY A 658 8.04 1.49 -19.25
N GLY A 659 7.79 1.87 -20.50
CA GLY A 659 7.44 3.25 -20.84
C GLY A 659 5.96 3.57 -20.62
N ALA A 660 5.64 4.69 -19.98
CA ALA A 660 4.29 5.23 -19.94
C ALA A 660 3.96 6.06 -21.19
N GLY A 661 2.70 6.06 -21.60
CA GLY A 661 2.22 6.90 -22.70
C GLY A 661 2.22 8.38 -22.35
N ALA A 662 2.49 9.22 -23.35
CA ALA A 662 2.37 10.68 -23.21
C ALA A 662 0.90 11.14 -23.28
N GLY A 663 0.62 12.30 -22.71
CA GLY A 663 -0.71 12.91 -22.76
C GLY A 663 -0.70 14.35 -23.27
N PRO A 664 -1.87 15.03 -23.25
CA PRO A 664 -2.04 16.36 -23.83
C PRO A 664 -1.17 17.47 -23.25
N ASN A 665 -0.63 17.29 -22.04
CA ASN A 665 0.25 18.27 -21.41
C ASN A 665 1.44 17.66 -20.65
N TRP A 666 1.76 16.38 -20.88
CA TRP A 666 2.83 15.69 -20.15
C TRP A 666 3.57 14.65 -21.00
N HIS A 667 4.89 14.55 -20.77
CA HIS A 667 5.71 13.44 -21.25
C HIS A 667 5.39 12.14 -20.50
N GLY A 668 5.49 11.02 -21.21
CA GLY A 668 5.44 9.70 -20.60
C GLY A 668 6.63 9.47 -19.67
N ARG A 669 6.39 8.89 -18.50
CA ARG A 669 7.44 8.54 -17.55
C ARG A 669 8.16 7.25 -17.98
N SER A 670 9.49 7.26 -17.97
CA SER A 670 10.33 6.10 -18.31
C SER A 670 10.48 5.13 -17.13
N GLY A 671 10.51 3.83 -17.42
CA GLY A 671 10.85 2.78 -16.47
C GLY A 671 9.92 2.66 -15.26
N VAL A 672 8.61 2.87 -15.44
CA VAL A 672 7.61 2.75 -14.37
C VAL A 672 6.57 1.67 -14.66
N HIS A 673 5.98 1.11 -13.62
CA HIS A 673 4.76 0.32 -13.76
C HIS A 673 3.59 1.24 -14.13
N THR A 674 2.73 0.76 -15.01
CA THR A 674 1.61 1.53 -15.55
C THR A 674 0.32 0.74 -15.40
N HIS A 675 -0.78 1.47 -15.25
CA HIS A 675 -2.15 0.96 -15.28
C HIS A 675 -2.44 -0.16 -14.28
N MET A 676 -2.56 -1.40 -14.76
CA MET A 676 -3.12 -2.53 -13.98
C MET A 676 -2.17 -3.10 -12.93
N THR A 677 -0.97 -2.53 -12.76
CA THR A 677 0.01 -2.93 -11.76
C THR A 677 0.73 -1.72 -11.16
N ASN A 678 1.10 -1.84 -9.88
CA ASN A 678 1.92 -0.88 -9.14
C ASN A 678 2.82 -1.61 -8.13
N THR A 679 3.27 -2.83 -8.48
CA THR A 679 4.20 -3.58 -7.62
C THR A 679 5.57 -2.93 -7.63
N ARG A 680 6.35 -3.14 -6.57
CA ARG A 680 7.79 -2.86 -6.60
C ARG A 680 8.52 -3.95 -7.38
N ILE A 681 9.68 -3.59 -7.90
CA ILE A 681 10.71 -4.56 -8.31
C ILE A 681 11.21 -5.28 -7.06
N THR A 682 11.75 -6.49 -7.23
CA THR A 682 12.55 -7.08 -6.15
C THR A 682 13.87 -6.33 -6.06
N ASP A 683 14.25 -5.93 -4.85
CA ASP A 683 15.55 -5.32 -4.60
C ASP A 683 16.68 -6.24 -5.14
N PRO A 684 17.66 -5.71 -5.89
CA PRO A 684 18.72 -6.52 -6.46
C PRO A 684 19.48 -7.38 -5.45
N GLU A 685 19.77 -6.88 -4.25
CA GLU A 685 20.50 -7.64 -3.24
C GLU A 685 19.63 -8.76 -2.67
N ILE A 686 18.34 -8.49 -2.45
CA ILE A 686 17.37 -9.51 -2.03
C ILE A 686 17.20 -10.58 -3.11
N LEU A 687 17.14 -10.18 -4.38
CA LEU A 687 17.04 -11.08 -5.52
C LEU A 687 18.24 -12.05 -5.56
N GLU A 688 19.46 -11.53 -5.53
CA GLU A 688 20.68 -12.34 -5.61
C GLU A 688 20.94 -13.16 -4.34
N LYS A 689 20.50 -12.67 -3.17
CA LYS A 689 20.62 -13.39 -1.89
C LYS A 689 19.68 -14.57 -1.80
N ARG A 690 18.45 -14.45 -2.32
CA ARG A 690 17.40 -15.47 -2.20
C ARG A 690 17.37 -16.46 -3.36
N PHE A 691 17.75 -16.03 -4.56
CA PHE A 691 17.58 -16.83 -5.77
C PHE A 691 18.91 -17.07 -6.47
N PRO A 692 19.09 -18.21 -7.16
CA PRO A 692 20.36 -18.57 -7.81
C PRO A 692 20.52 -17.84 -9.15
N VAL A 693 20.48 -16.52 -9.12
CA VAL A 693 20.64 -15.63 -10.28
C VAL A 693 21.52 -14.43 -9.92
N VAL A 694 22.06 -13.76 -10.93
CA VAL A 694 22.78 -12.48 -10.78
C VAL A 694 22.17 -11.46 -11.73
N LEU A 695 21.82 -10.29 -11.22
CA LEU A 695 21.29 -9.17 -12.01
C LEU A 695 22.47 -8.42 -12.64
N GLN A 696 22.84 -8.80 -13.86
CA GLN A 696 24.00 -8.20 -14.54
C GLN A 696 23.76 -6.77 -15.01
N LYS A 697 22.51 -6.41 -15.31
CA LYS A 697 22.16 -5.08 -15.83
C LYS A 697 20.71 -4.77 -15.51
N PHE A 698 20.45 -3.52 -15.10
CA PHE A 698 19.12 -2.96 -15.04
C PHE A 698 19.16 -1.44 -15.24
N CYS A 699 18.78 -0.96 -16.43
CA CYS A 699 18.76 0.48 -16.74
C CYS A 699 17.58 0.84 -17.65
N LEU A 700 17.34 2.14 -17.83
CA LEU A 700 16.42 2.60 -18.89
C LEU A 700 16.91 2.15 -20.26
N ARG A 701 15.97 1.95 -21.19
CA ARG A 701 16.22 1.59 -22.59
C ARG A 701 16.09 2.85 -23.45
N PRO A 702 17.17 3.57 -23.74
CA PRO A 702 17.09 4.90 -24.33
C PRO A 702 16.40 4.87 -25.70
N PHE A 703 15.62 5.91 -25.98
CA PHE A 703 14.97 6.16 -27.28
C PHE A 703 13.96 5.08 -27.68
N SER A 704 13.41 4.36 -26.71
CA SER A 704 12.32 3.41 -26.94
C SER A 704 10.94 4.04 -26.86
N GLY A 705 10.78 5.20 -26.21
CA GLY A 705 9.56 6.00 -26.25
C GLY A 705 9.33 6.68 -27.60
N GLY A 706 8.06 6.79 -28.00
CA GLY A 706 7.65 7.45 -29.23
C GLY A 706 7.83 8.97 -29.17
N GLN A 707 8.18 9.58 -30.31
CA GLN A 707 8.34 11.03 -30.42
C GLN A 707 6.99 11.74 -30.53
N GLY A 708 6.99 13.03 -30.22
CA GLY A 708 5.81 13.90 -30.31
C GLY A 708 6.06 15.19 -29.56
N LYS A 709 5.12 16.14 -29.61
CA LYS A 709 5.17 17.34 -28.75
C LYS A 709 5.44 16.95 -27.29
N TYR A 710 4.78 15.89 -26.85
CA TYR A 710 5.14 15.18 -25.63
C TYR A 710 5.61 13.77 -25.97
N ARG A 711 6.89 13.52 -25.70
CA ARG A 711 7.55 12.21 -25.84
C ARG A 711 6.96 11.14 -24.91
N GLY A 712 6.82 9.91 -25.41
CA GLY A 712 6.52 8.73 -24.61
C GLY A 712 7.71 8.31 -23.73
N GLY A 713 7.44 7.57 -22.65
CA GLY A 713 8.48 7.09 -21.74
C GLY A 713 9.31 5.96 -22.35
N ASP A 714 10.58 5.87 -21.95
CA ASP A 714 11.47 4.77 -22.31
C ASP A 714 11.17 3.51 -21.47
N GLY A 715 11.32 2.33 -22.09
CA GLY A 715 11.32 1.03 -21.41
C GLY A 715 12.59 0.78 -20.60
N VAL A 716 12.87 -0.48 -20.27
CA VAL A 716 14.06 -0.91 -19.51
C VAL A 716 14.82 -2.05 -20.20
N ASP A 717 16.13 -2.14 -19.95
CA ASP A 717 17.03 -3.26 -20.30
C ASP A 717 17.43 -3.97 -19.00
N ARG A 718 16.87 -5.16 -18.78
CA ARG A 718 17.10 -6.00 -17.60
C ARG A 718 17.74 -7.33 -18.02
N ARG A 719 18.88 -7.69 -17.41
CA ARG A 719 19.65 -8.89 -17.76
C ARG A 719 19.94 -9.74 -16.54
N ILE A 720 19.53 -11.00 -16.59
CA ILE A 720 19.59 -11.94 -15.47
C ILE A 720 20.41 -13.16 -15.89
N LEU A 721 21.53 -13.39 -15.20
CA LEU A 721 22.39 -14.55 -15.36
C LEU A 721 21.89 -15.67 -14.45
N PHE A 722 21.64 -16.84 -15.00
CA PHE A 722 21.22 -18.01 -14.23
C PHE A 722 22.43 -18.78 -13.70
N ARG A 723 22.38 -19.20 -12.43
CA ARG A 723 23.47 -19.94 -11.76
C ARG A 723 23.17 -21.43 -11.58
N ARG A 724 21.95 -21.87 -11.91
CA ARG A 724 21.45 -23.23 -11.78
C ARG A 724 20.50 -23.54 -12.94
N THR A 725 20.30 -24.83 -13.21
CA THR A 725 19.27 -25.29 -14.14
C THR A 725 17.89 -24.93 -13.60
N MET A 726 17.12 -24.17 -14.38
CA MET A 726 15.79 -23.67 -14.01
C MET A 726 14.88 -23.60 -15.24
N THR A 727 13.58 -23.54 -15.01
CA THR A 727 12.62 -23.19 -16.07
C THR A 727 12.33 -21.69 -15.99
N LEU A 728 12.60 -20.96 -17.07
CA LEU A 728 12.16 -19.57 -17.23
C LEU A 728 10.88 -19.57 -18.05
N SER A 729 9.84 -18.91 -17.56
CA SER A 729 8.62 -18.65 -18.30
C SER A 729 8.36 -17.15 -18.39
N MET A 730 7.80 -16.72 -19.51
CA MET A 730 7.47 -15.32 -19.73
C MET A 730 6.10 -15.18 -20.36
N LEU A 731 5.32 -14.26 -19.79
CA LEU A 731 4.07 -13.77 -20.32
C LEU A 731 4.27 -12.30 -20.63
N THR A 732 4.59 -12.01 -21.88
CA THR A 732 4.77 -10.64 -22.37
C THR A 732 3.98 -10.39 -23.67
N ASP A 733 3.74 -9.12 -23.96
CA ASP A 733 3.03 -8.65 -25.15
C ASP A 733 3.72 -7.38 -25.70
N ARG A 734 3.16 -6.74 -26.74
CA ARG A 734 3.79 -5.62 -27.47
C ARG A 734 5.19 -6.00 -27.98
N ARG A 735 5.33 -7.23 -28.48
CA ARG A 735 6.49 -7.73 -29.22
C ARG A 735 6.23 -7.72 -30.73
N VAL A 736 4.97 -7.66 -31.14
CA VAL A 736 4.53 -7.55 -32.53
C VAL A 736 3.89 -6.18 -32.77
N HIS A 737 2.88 -5.82 -31.99
CA HIS A 737 2.20 -4.52 -32.14
C HIS A 737 2.86 -3.43 -31.29
N HIS A 738 3.16 -2.29 -31.91
CA HIS A 738 3.75 -1.15 -31.23
C HIS A 738 2.76 -0.46 -30.28
N PRO A 739 3.20 0.05 -29.11
CA PRO A 739 2.45 1.03 -28.33
C PRO A 739 2.12 2.26 -29.19
N TYR A 740 0.84 2.54 -29.44
CA TYR A 740 0.44 3.60 -30.36
C TYR A 740 0.69 5.01 -29.78
N GLY A 741 1.10 5.94 -30.65
CA GLY A 741 1.06 7.37 -30.36
C GLY A 741 -0.35 7.95 -30.57
N LEU A 742 -0.59 9.16 -30.06
CA LEU A 742 -1.90 9.83 -30.15
C LEU A 742 -1.77 11.26 -30.67
N CYS A 743 -2.82 11.75 -31.34
CA CYS A 743 -2.90 13.12 -31.87
C CYS A 743 -1.69 13.54 -32.74
N GLY A 744 -1.10 12.61 -33.49
CA GLY A 744 0.06 12.84 -34.36
C GLY A 744 1.42 12.57 -33.71
N GLY A 745 1.47 12.07 -32.47
CA GLY A 745 2.67 11.49 -31.90
C GLY A 745 3.00 10.12 -32.50
N GLU A 746 4.28 9.76 -32.49
CA GLU A 746 4.80 8.49 -33.00
C GLU A 746 4.62 7.35 -32.00
N ASN A 747 4.66 6.13 -32.51
CA ASN A 747 4.56 4.92 -31.71
C ASN A 747 5.83 4.66 -30.89
N GLY A 748 5.66 4.05 -29.71
CA GLY A 748 6.77 3.49 -28.95
C GLY A 748 7.37 2.26 -29.64
N GLN A 749 8.60 1.91 -29.28
CA GLN A 749 9.25 0.68 -29.76
C GLN A 749 8.69 -0.56 -29.05
N CYS A 750 8.50 -1.65 -29.80
CA CYS A 750 8.21 -2.97 -29.24
C CYS A 750 9.32 -3.45 -28.28
N GLY A 751 8.92 -4.32 -27.35
CA GLY A 751 9.87 -5.03 -26.49
C GLY A 751 10.58 -6.18 -27.22
N LYS A 752 11.56 -6.80 -26.58
CA LYS A 752 12.24 -8.02 -27.04
C LYS A 752 12.64 -8.90 -25.85
N ASN A 753 12.51 -10.22 -26.02
CA ASN A 753 12.97 -11.21 -25.06
C ASN A 753 14.05 -12.05 -25.73
N LEU A 754 15.27 -12.01 -25.20
CA LEU A 754 16.41 -12.70 -25.79
C LEU A 754 17.06 -13.65 -24.77
N LEU A 755 17.48 -14.81 -25.25
CA LEU A 755 18.31 -15.75 -24.50
C LEU A 755 19.72 -15.74 -25.08
N LYS A 756 20.69 -15.38 -24.25
CA LYS A 756 22.12 -15.54 -24.56
C LYS A 756 22.61 -16.83 -23.91
N ARG A 757 22.96 -17.83 -24.73
CA ARG A 757 23.56 -19.08 -24.26
C ARG A 757 25.03 -18.87 -23.87
N VAL A 758 25.56 -19.76 -23.04
CA VAL A 758 26.99 -19.77 -22.64
C VAL A 758 27.94 -19.77 -23.85
N ASP A 759 27.57 -20.46 -24.93
CA ASP A 759 28.34 -20.53 -26.18
C ASP A 759 28.28 -19.23 -27.03
N GLY A 760 27.57 -18.21 -26.56
CA GLY A 760 27.45 -16.91 -27.20
C GLY A 760 26.26 -16.78 -28.15
N ARG A 761 25.51 -17.86 -28.46
CA ARG A 761 24.31 -17.77 -29.31
C ARG A 761 23.26 -16.86 -28.67
N LEU A 762 22.66 -16.01 -29.50
CA LEU A 762 21.58 -15.11 -29.10
C LEU A 762 20.28 -15.53 -29.79
N ILE A 763 19.27 -15.90 -29.02
CA ILE A 763 18.01 -16.48 -29.49
C ILE A 763 16.86 -15.56 -29.12
N ASN A 764 15.99 -15.21 -30.07
CA ASN A 764 14.74 -14.50 -29.77
C ASN A 764 13.68 -15.49 -29.30
N LEU A 765 13.10 -15.23 -28.14
CA LEU A 765 12.14 -16.11 -27.48
C LEU A 765 10.67 -15.79 -27.82
N GLY A 766 10.41 -14.71 -28.56
CA GLY A 766 9.04 -14.23 -28.79
C GLY A 766 8.43 -13.62 -27.52
N GLY A 767 7.11 -13.42 -27.52
CA GLY A 767 6.40 -12.77 -26.40
C GLY A 767 6.00 -13.71 -25.26
N LYS A 768 5.75 -14.98 -25.56
CA LYS A 768 5.17 -15.94 -24.61
C LYS A 768 5.85 -17.30 -24.82
N CYS A 769 6.60 -17.77 -23.83
CA CYS A 769 7.27 -19.07 -23.91
C CYS A 769 7.78 -19.54 -22.56
N SER A 770 8.04 -20.85 -22.45
CA SER A 770 8.84 -21.45 -21.39
C SER A 770 10.08 -22.10 -21.99
N VAL A 771 11.24 -21.88 -21.37
CA VAL A 771 12.52 -22.41 -21.83
C VAL A 771 13.38 -22.90 -20.66
N PRO A 772 14.13 -24.01 -20.83
CA PRO A 772 15.13 -24.42 -19.86
C PRO A 772 16.35 -23.49 -19.93
N MET A 773 16.75 -23.02 -18.76
CA MET A 773 17.94 -22.21 -18.53
C MET A 773 19.02 -23.08 -17.92
N GLU A 774 20.25 -22.99 -18.43
CA GLU A 774 21.42 -23.66 -17.85
C GLU A 774 22.31 -22.66 -17.08
N PRO A 775 23.17 -23.14 -16.15
CA PRO A 775 24.14 -22.28 -15.49
C PRO A 775 25.01 -21.52 -16.52
N GLY A 776 25.05 -20.20 -16.39
CA GLY A 776 25.78 -19.31 -17.30
C GLY A 776 24.93 -18.70 -18.41
N ASP A 777 23.70 -19.19 -18.65
CA ASP A 777 22.77 -18.56 -19.58
C ASP A 777 22.28 -17.22 -19.04
N THR A 778 22.08 -16.25 -19.93
CA THR A 778 21.59 -14.91 -19.59
C THR A 778 20.27 -14.63 -20.30
N PHE A 779 19.23 -14.31 -19.54
CA PHE A 779 17.99 -13.76 -20.06
C PHE A 779 18.09 -12.24 -20.18
N ILE A 780 17.72 -11.69 -21.34
CA ILE A 780 17.74 -10.26 -21.65
C ILE A 780 16.30 -9.84 -21.98
N LEU A 781 15.73 -9.00 -21.11
CA LEU A 781 14.42 -8.40 -21.26
C LEU A 781 14.57 -6.93 -21.66
N LEU A 782 14.10 -6.60 -22.85
CA LEU A 782 13.94 -5.23 -23.32
C LEU A 782 12.44 -4.91 -23.30
N THR A 783 11.98 -4.07 -22.38
CA THR A 783 10.55 -3.76 -22.30
C THR A 783 10.13 -2.70 -23.33
N PRO A 784 8.83 -2.63 -23.69
CA PRO A 784 8.33 -1.63 -24.63
C PRO A 784 8.44 -0.21 -24.06
N GLY A 785 8.56 0.78 -24.95
CA GLY A 785 8.36 2.19 -24.60
C GLY A 785 6.88 2.57 -24.55
N GLY A 786 6.58 3.83 -24.29
CA GLY A 786 5.24 4.41 -24.45
C GLY A 786 5.11 5.19 -25.77
N GLY A 787 3.90 5.39 -26.25
CA GLY A 787 3.62 6.25 -27.41
C GLY A 787 3.75 7.74 -27.09
N GLY A 788 4.11 8.53 -28.10
CA GLY A 788 4.15 10.00 -28.02
C GLY A 788 2.79 10.66 -28.25
N PHE A 789 2.68 11.93 -27.91
CA PHE A 789 1.47 12.74 -28.06
C PHE A 789 1.75 14.03 -28.83
N GLY A 790 0.91 14.33 -29.83
CA GLY A 790 1.03 15.56 -30.63
C GLY A 790 2.16 15.50 -31.65
N LYS A 791 2.06 16.28 -32.74
CA LYS A 791 3.16 16.42 -33.72
C LYS A 791 4.34 17.18 -33.11
N VAL A 792 5.56 16.79 -33.51
CA VAL A 792 6.78 17.55 -33.22
C VAL A 792 6.72 18.87 -34.02
N ASN A 793 6.92 20.01 -33.35
CA ASN A 793 7.05 21.31 -34.03
C ASN A 793 8.56 21.60 -34.21
N ASP A 794 9.04 21.56 -35.46
CA ASP A 794 10.46 21.76 -35.81
C ASP A 794 11.05 23.13 -35.37
N GLU A 795 10.21 24.10 -35.00
CA GLU A 795 10.62 25.44 -34.58
C GLU A 795 10.84 25.60 -33.06
N GLU A 796 10.20 24.78 -32.21
CA GLU A 796 10.40 24.83 -30.74
C GLU A 796 11.59 23.97 -30.28
N ASP A 797 11.90 22.88 -31.00
CA ASP A 797 12.94 21.90 -30.64
C ASP A 797 14.39 22.37 -30.89
N LYS A 798 14.60 23.49 -31.60
CA LYS A 798 15.95 24.07 -31.73
C LYS A 798 16.48 24.69 -30.43
N ASN A 799 15.61 24.93 -29.44
CA ASN A 799 15.96 25.47 -28.13
C ASN A 799 15.75 24.47 -26.98
N SER A 800 15.22 23.27 -27.21
CA SER A 800 15.28 22.21 -26.21
C SER A 800 16.68 21.62 -26.26
N GLU A 801 17.54 22.06 -25.35
CA GLU A 801 18.76 21.32 -25.02
C GLU A 801 18.39 19.83 -24.95
N GLN A 802 19.15 19.01 -25.68
CA GLN A 802 19.27 17.60 -25.33
C GLN A 802 19.42 17.59 -23.82
N THR A 803 18.42 17.10 -23.08
CA THR A 803 18.62 16.77 -21.68
C THR A 803 19.69 15.69 -21.69
N GLU A 804 20.96 16.13 -21.64
CA GLU A 804 22.01 15.40 -20.97
C GLU A 804 21.33 14.86 -19.71
N PHE A 805 21.31 13.54 -19.57
CA PHE A 805 20.92 12.93 -18.32
C PHE A 805 21.69 13.70 -17.23
N GLN A 806 20.98 14.51 -16.43
CA GLN A 806 21.60 15.21 -15.30
C GLN A 806 22.47 14.18 -14.61
N SER A 807 23.77 14.46 -14.52
CA SER A 807 24.77 13.58 -13.95
C SER A 807 24.18 12.95 -12.71
N PHE A 808 24.00 11.62 -12.74
CA PHE A 808 23.50 10.86 -11.61
C PHE A 808 24.31 11.27 -10.39
N ILE A 809 23.65 11.84 -9.37
CA ILE A 809 24.30 12.07 -8.09
C ILE A 809 24.49 10.68 -7.50
N GLU A 810 25.71 10.16 -7.59
CA GLU A 810 26.06 8.87 -7.00
C GLU A 810 25.73 8.88 -5.50
N ARG A 811 25.04 7.85 -5.04
CA ARG A 811 24.63 7.64 -3.64
C ARG A 811 24.58 6.15 -3.36
N GLY A 812 24.71 5.76 -2.09
CA GLY A 812 24.58 4.38 -1.62
C GLY A 812 25.91 3.75 -1.23
N SER A 813 25.84 2.53 -0.68
CA SER A 813 26.94 1.86 0.02
C SER A 813 28.24 1.77 -0.78
N LEU A 814 28.18 1.54 -2.10
CA LEU A 814 29.36 1.48 -2.96
C LEU A 814 29.98 2.87 -3.20
N PHE A 815 29.16 3.91 -3.37
CA PHE A 815 29.62 5.29 -3.51
C PHE A 815 30.25 5.78 -2.20
N ASP A 816 29.56 5.55 -1.08
CA ASP A 816 30.06 5.88 0.27
C ASP A 816 31.37 5.13 0.57
N TYR A 817 31.46 3.84 0.20
CA TYR A 817 32.70 3.06 0.32
C TYR A 817 33.85 3.63 -0.52
N LYS A 818 33.60 4.01 -1.78
CA LYS A 818 34.60 4.63 -2.66
C LYS A 818 35.07 5.99 -2.15
N LEU A 819 34.15 6.83 -1.68
CA LEU A 819 34.48 8.12 -1.04
C LEU A 819 35.37 7.92 0.18
N THR A 820 35.12 6.88 0.97
CA THR A 820 35.97 6.52 2.11
C THR A 820 37.36 6.02 1.69
N GLN A 821 37.52 5.44 0.49
CA GLN A 821 38.82 5.03 -0.05
C GLN A 821 39.61 6.17 -0.69
N GLU A 822 38.93 7.18 -1.24
CA GLU A 822 39.56 8.36 -1.84
C GLU A 822 39.90 9.45 -0.80
N GLY A 823 39.47 9.27 0.46
CA GLY A 823 39.74 10.15 1.59
C GLY A 823 40.93 9.74 2.49
N VAL A 824 41.93 9.02 1.96
CA VAL A 824 43.20 8.70 2.66
C VAL A 824 44.35 9.54 2.14
#